data_AF-A0A941VHF4-F1
#
_entry.id   AF-A0A941VHF4-F1
#
_cell.length_a   1.000
_cell.length_b   1.000
_cell.length_c   1.000
_cell.angle_alpha   90.00
_cell.angle_beta   90.00
_cell.angle_gamma   90.00
#
_symmetry.space_group_name_H-M   'P 1'
#
loop_
_entity.id
_entity.type
_entity.pdbx_description
1 polymer ?
#
loop_
_entity_poly.entity_id
_entity_poly.type
_entity_poly.pdbx_seq_one_letter_code
_entity_poly.pdbx_strand_id
1 'polypeptide(L)'
;MADLVYELNVEAARLARSAADAYEAKDAARPRFVAGTLGPTNRTASISPDVNDPGFRNINFDQLVTTYTEAVRGLIDGGADLLLVETIFDTLNAKAALFAIDQYFDEHGRRLPIMISGTITDASGRTLSGQTPEAFWNSVRHARPLTIGLNCALGAKLMRPYIEEISQVADTFVCAYPNAGLPNPLAPTGYDELPAQTAEYLLDFAKSGFINIAGGCCGTTPAHIRAIAQAMQGLTPRQVPQIEKKTRLSGLEPLNIGDDSLFVNVGERTNVTGSRGFAKLILAGNYAEAVSVARQQVESGAQVIDINMDEAMLDSKAAMTTFLSLIASEPDISRVPVMIDSSKWEVIEAGLKCVQGKAIVNSISMKEGVEPFTQQARLARRYGAAVVVMAFDEKGQADTYQRRIEIAKKAYDILVDEVGFPAEDIIIDPNIFAIATGIEDHNRYAIDFIEATRWIRQHLRHARVSGGLSNVSFSFRGNDPVREAIHTAFLYHAIKAGLTMAIVNAGQIGVYDEIPKELLERVEDIIFDRRPDAAERMVVFAETVKGKGRAAVEDLAWREAPVAERLTHALVKGITNWIVEDTEEMRQQIEAAGGRPIQVIEGPLMDGMNVVGDLFGAGKMFLPQVVKSARVMKQAVAHLVPYIEAEKARLGDLKPKGKIVLATVKGDVHDIGKNIVAVVLQCNNYEVVNLGVMVPWKQIAEVAEREKADIIGLSGLITPSLEEMAHNAREMQRAGMTIPLLVGGATTSRVHTAVKIAPHYAGPVVWVPDASRCVGVCSSLLSDDQRKGYVGDLAADYERIREQHAGKKGPELIPLAAARANALATDWKAYTPPKPEMLGIKILKNYDLAEIARQIDWGPFFQTW
;
A
#
# COMPACT_ATOMS: atom_id res chain seq x y z
N MET A 1 -41.50 -1.18 17.15
CA MET A 1 -40.69 -2.31 16.66
C MET A 1 -39.28 -2.31 17.25
N ALA A 2 -38.70 -1.17 17.67
CA ALA A 2 -37.39 -1.14 18.30
C ALA A 2 -37.29 -2.05 19.55
N ASP A 3 -38.32 -2.06 20.41
CA ASP A 3 -38.35 -2.93 21.60
C ASP A 3 -38.51 -4.43 21.29
N LEU A 4 -38.67 -4.80 20.01
CA LEU A 4 -38.85 -6.19 19.57
C LEU A 4 -37.60 -6.76 18.89
N VAL A 5 -36.45 -6.07 18.94
CA VAL A 5 -35.22 -6.53 18.28
C VAL A 5 -34.86 -7.95 18.74
N TYR A 6 -34.84 -8.22 20.04
CA TYR A 6 -34.58 -9.56 20.55
C TYR A 6 -35.60 -10.60 20.04
N GLU A 7 -36.89 -10.36 20.24
CA GLU A 7 -37.96 -11.31 19.90
C GLU A 7 -38.00 -11.65 18.41
N LEU A 8 -37.85 -10.64 17.54
CA LEU A 8 -37.81 -10.83 16.09
C LEU A 8 -36.64 -11.73 15.67
N ASN A 9 -35.47 -11.56 16.28
CA ASN A 9 -34.29 -12.37 15.96
C ASN A 9 -34.43 -13.81 16.48
N VAL A 10 -35.00 -14.01 17.68
CA VAL A 10 -35.28 -15.36 18.23
C VAL A 10 -36.22 -16.13 17.31
N GLU A 11 -37.37 -15.54 16.97
CA GLU A 11 -38.38 -16.22 16.16
C GLU A 11 -37.92 -16.44 14.72
N ALA A 12 -37.18 -15.49 14.13
CA ALA A 12 -36.60 -15.66 12.80
C ALA A 12 -35.61 -16.83 12.76
N ALA A 13 -34.68 -16.92 13.71
CA ALA A 13 -33.72 -18.01 13.79
C ALA A 13 -34.42 -19.36 14.08
N ARG A 14 -35.42 -19.40 14.96
CA ARG A 14 -36.19 -20.61 15.27
C ARG A 14 -36.95 -21.16 14.06
N LEU A 15 -37.56 -20.28 13.27
CA LEU A 15 -38.25 -20.67 12.03
C LEU A 15 -37.26 -21.25 11.00
N ALA A 16 -36.11 -20.60 10.83
CA ALA A 16 -35.05 -21.09 9.94
C ALA A 16 -34.49 -22.45 10.40
N ARG A 17 -34.26 -22.63 11.70
CA ARG A 17 -33.79 -23.89 12.29
C ARG A 17 -34.79 -25.02 12.13
N SER A 18 -36.07 -24.74 12.37
CA SER A 18 -37.16 -25.71 12.14
C SER A 18 -37.22 -26.17 10.68
N ALA A 19 -37.05 -25.25 9.72
CA ALA A 19 -36.99 -25.60 8.31
C ALA A 19 -35.75 -26.42 7.95
N ALA A 20 -34.58 -26.03 8.47
CA ALA A 20 -33.33 -26.73 8.26
C ALA A 20 -33.39 -28.18 8.79
N ASP A 21 -33.90 -28.37 10.01
CA ASP A 21 -34.09 -29.69 10.63
C ASP A 21 -35.05 -30.57 9.82
N ALA A 22 -36.17 -30.00 9.34
CA ALA A 22 -37.14 -30.72 8.53
C ALA A 22 -36.57 -31.19 7.18
N TYR A 23 -35.60 -30.47 6.61
CA TYR A 23 -34.92 -30.89 5.38
C TYR A 23 -33.74 -31.83 5.65
N GLU A 24 -33.03 -31.68 6.76
CA GLU A 24 -31.96 -32.58 7.18
C GLU A 24 -32.51 -33.96 7.55
N ALA A 25 -33.69 -34.02 8.18
CA ALA A 25 -34.43 -35.27 8.43
C ALA A 25 -34.79 -36.03 7.14
N LYS A 26 -34.87 -35.36 5.98
CA LYS A 26 -35.13 -35.99 4.67
C LYS A 26 -33.85 -36.48 3.99
N ASP A 27 -32.70 -35.88 4.29
CA ASP A 27 -31.41 -36.19 3.68
C ASP A 27 -30.28 -35.93 4.70
N ALA A 28 -30.07 -36.91 5.58
CA ALA A 28 -29.08 -36.82 6.65
C ALA A 28 -27.63 -36.76 6.15
N ALA A 29 -27.37 -37.13 4.88
CA ALA A 29 -26.04 -37.02 4.28
C ALA A 29 -25.67 -35.56 3.95
N ARG A 30 -26.61 -34.63 4.07
CA ARG A 30 -26.45 -33.24 3.65
C ARG A 30 -26.98 -32.31 4.75
N PRO A 31 -26.15 -31.92 5.73
CA PRO A 31 -26.60 -31.06 6.83
C PRO A 31 -27.07 -29.68 6.34
N ARG A 32 -27.90 -29.02 7.14
CA ARG A 32 -28.39 -27.66 6.87
C ARG A 32 -28.02 -26.73 8.03
N PHE A 33 -27.41 -25.61 7.68
CA PHE A 33 -26.95 -24.60 8.63
C PHE A 33 -27.83 -23.36 8.56
N VAL A 34 -28.08 -22.74 9.71
CA VAL A 34 -28.79 -21.48 9.88
C VAL A 34 -27.78 -20.36 10.11
N ALA A 35 -27.72 -19.42 9.17
CA ALA A 35 -26.99 -18.18 9.35
C ALA A 35 -27.88 -17.14 10.05
N GLY A 36 -27.48 -16.71 11.24
CA GLY A 36 -28.08 -15.58 11.93
C GLY A 36 -27.58 -14.28 11.33
N THR A 37 -28.41 -13.63 10.53
CA THR A 37 -28.03 -12.47 9.72
C THR A 37 -28.16 -11.15 10.48
N LEU A 38 -27.12 -10.32 10.40
CA LEU A 38 -27.05 -8.94 10.87
C LEU A 38 -26.83 -8.02 9.67
N GLY A 39 -27.86 -7.22 9.35
CA GLY A 39 -27.78 -6.19 8.30
C GLY A 39 -27.20 -4.86 8.81
N PRO A 40 -26.86 -3.91 7.92
CA PRO A 40 -26.03 -2.74 8.23
C PRO A 40 -26.76 -1.56 8.90
N THR A 41 -28.04 -1.72 9.28
CA THR A 41 -28.99 -0.63 9.61
C THR A 41 -29.23 0.35 8.44
N ASN A 42 -30.00 1.42 8.65
CA ASN A 42 -30.18 2.52 7.68
C ASN A 42 -29.37 3.78 8.05
N ARG A 43 -28.47 3.68 9.02
CA ARG A 43 -27.65 4.78 9.54
C ARG A 43 -26.18 4.53 9.19
N THR A 44 -25.39 5.58 9.07
CA THR A 44 -23.94 5.49 8.82
C THR A 44 -23.18 6.11 9.97
N ALA A 45 -22.15 5.42 10.45
CA ALA A 45 -21.25 5.93 11.46
C ALA A 45 -20.00 6.58 10.83
N SER A 46 -19.64 6.22 9.60
CA SER A 46 -18.44 6.76 8.94
C SER A 46 -18.68 8.04 8.16
N ILE A 47 -19.88 8.26 7.61
CA ILE A 47 -20.22 9.39 6.72
C ILE A 47 -21.26 10.29 7.38
N SER A 48 -21.20 11.60 7.13
CA SER A 48 -22.27 12.50 7.53
C SER A 48 -23.50 12.38 6.62
N PRO A 49 -24.71 12.25 7.18
CA PRO A 49 -25.95 12.35 6.40
C PRO A 49 -26.33 13.81 6.05
N ASP A 50 -25.65 14.81 6.63
CA ASP A 50 -25.86 16.24 6.36
C ASP A 50 -24.70 16.78 5.54
N VAL A 51 -24.99 17.22 4.31
CA VAL A 51 -24.00 17.75 3.38
C VAL A 51 -23.40 19.07 3.88
N ASN A 52 -24.11 19.81 4.74
CA ASN A 52 -23.64 21.09 5.29
C ASN A 52 -22.81 20.93 6.56
N ASP A 53 -22.87 19.77 7.21
CA ASP A 53 -22.08 19.44 8.40
C ASP A 53 -21.33 18.12 8.18
N PRO A 54 -20.11 18.16 7.61
CA PRO A 54 -19.33 16.96 7.34
C PRO A 54 -18.90 16.20 8.62
N GLY A 55 -18.98 16.84 9.79
CA GLY A 55 -18.64 16.24 11.10
C GLY A 55 -19.82 15.53 11.77
N PHE A 56 -21.06 15.81 11.36
CA PHE A 56 -22.25 15.24 11.98
C PHE A 56 -22.35 13.71 11.77
N ARG A 57 -22.88 12.99 12.78
CA ARG A 57 -23.22 11.56 12.71
C ARG A 57 -24.59 11.34 13.32
N ASN A 58 -25.47 10.62 12.61
CA ASN A 58 -26.83 10.33 13.10
C ASN A 58 -26.92 9.06 13.94
N ILE A 59 -25.83 8.31 14.05
CA ILE A 59 -25.65 7.18 14.95
C ILE A 59 -24.17 7.13 15.36
N ASN A 60 -23.89 6.60 16.55
CA ASN A 60 -22.52 6.36 17.00
C ASN A 60 -22.22 4.87 17.21
N PHE A 61 -20.93 4.56 17.38
CA PHE A 61 -20.44 3.19 17.54
C PHE A 61 -21.11 2.45 18.71
N ASP A 62 -21.26 3.10 19.87
CA ASP A 62 -21.79 2.47 21.08
C ASP A 62 -23.29 2.14 20.94
N GLN A 63 -24.06 3.00 20.26
CA GLN A 63 -25.46 2.75 19.91
C GLN A 63 -25.60 1.54 18.98
N LEU A 64 -24.71 1.42 17.99
CA LEU A 64 -24.65 0.25 17.11
C LEU A 64 -24.28 -1.02 17.88
N VAL A 65 -23.25 -0.98 18.72
CA VAL A 65 -22.84 -2.12 19.57
C VAL A 65 -24.00 -2.60 20.43
N THR A 66 -24.71 -1.67 21.08
CA THR A 66 -25.89 -2.00 21.91
C THR A 66 -26.95 -2.73 21.09
N THR A 67 -27.30 -2.18 19.92
CA THR A 67 -28.32 -2.75 19.03
C THR A 67 -27.92 -4.12 18.50
N TYR A 68 -26.66 -4.27 18.05
CA TYR A 68 -26.15 -5.54 17.54
C TYR A 68 -26.03 -6.59 18.64
N THR A 69 -25.68 -6.22 19.87
CA THR A 69 -25.59 -7.16 20.99
C THR A 69 -26.96 -7.79 21.28
N GLU A 70 -28.03 -6.99 21.26
CA GLU A 70 -29.39 -7.50 21.45
C GLU A 70 -29.82 -8.47 20.33
N ALA A 71 -29.51 -8.12 19.07
CA ALA A 71 -29.78 -8.97 17.92
C ALA A 71 -28.97 -10.28 17.97
N VAL A 72 -27.67 -10.22 18.28
CA VAL A 72 -26.79 -11.39 18.44
C VAL A 72 -27.34 -12.35 19.50
N ARG A 73 -27.74 -11.83 20.66
CA ARG A 73 -28.37 -12.64 21.71
C ARG A 73 -29.60 -13.37 21.18
N GLY A 74 -30.49 -12.66 20.49
CA GLY A 74 -31.71 -13.25 19.92
C GLY A 74 -31.43 -14.33 18.88
N LEU A 75 -30.49 -14.10 17.96
CA LEU A 75 -30.11 -15.07 16.92
C LEU A 75 -29.53 -16.36 17.53
N ILE A 76 -28.68 -16.22 18.55
CA ILE A 76 -28.05 -17.37 19.22
C ILE A 76 -29.07 -18.16 20.03
N ASP A 77 -29.94 -17.49 20.78
CA ASP A 77 -31.01 -18.13 21.57
C ASP A 77 -32.04 -18.82 20.67
N GLY A 78 -32.29 -18.26 19.48
CA GLY A 78 -33.16 -18.85 18.47
C GLY A 78 -32.55 -20.04 17.71
N GLY A 79 -31.27 -20.36 17.93
CA GLY A 79 -30.64 -21.57 17.39
C GLY A 79 -29.86 -21.37 16.09
N ALA A 80 -29.31 -20.17 15.84
CA ALA A 80 -28.37 -19.97 14.73
C ALA A 80 -27.07 -20.79 14.91
N ASP A 81 -26.55 -21.35 13.82
CA ASP A 81 -25.30 -22.12 13.83
C ASP A 81 -24.07 -21.24 13.58
N LEU A 82 -24.27 -20.12 12.89
CA LEU A 82 -23.25 -19.13 12.56
C LEU A 82 -23.87 -17.73 12.51
N LEU A 83 -23.05 -16.69 12.58
CA LEU A 83 -23.48 -15.30 12.44
C LEU A 83 -22.98 -14.73 11.12
N LEU A 84 -23.82 -13.99 10.40
CA LEU A 84 -23.50 -13.37 9.11
C LEU A 84 -23.68 -11.84 9.22
N VAL A 85 -22.60 -11.08 9.14
CA VAL A 85 -22.66 -9.62 9.00
C VAL A 85 -22.59 -9.29 7.51
N GLU A 86 -23.70 -8.86 6.92
CA GLU A 86 -23.81 -8.74 5.46
C GLU A 86 -24.29 -7.39 4.95
N THR A 87 -24.17 -7.21 3.63
CA THR A 87 -24.55 -5.98 2.92
C THR A 87 -23.85 -4.77 3.53
N ILE A 88 -22.60 -4.95 3.93
CA ILE A 88 -21.83 -3.91 4.62
C ILE A 88 -21.51 -2.80 3.62
N PHE A 89 -22.24 -1.70 3.72
CA PHE A 89 -21.98 -0.48 2.96
C PHE A 89 -21.04 0.47 3.73
N ASP A 90 -21.03 0.38 5.07
CA ASP A 90 -20.22 1.15 5.99
C ASP A 90 -19.44 0.21 6.91
N THR A 91 -18.11 0.21 6.77
CA THR A 91 -17.23 -0.68 7.51
C THR A 91 -17.18 -0.36 9.01
N LEU A 92 -17.43 0.90 9.42
CA LEU A 92 -17.50 1.24 10.84
C LEU A 92 -18.73 0.60 11.51
N ASN A 93 -19.85 0.50 10.78
CA ASN A 93 -21.01 -0.26 11.25
C ASN A 93 -20.69 -1.74 11.41
N ALA A 94 -19.97 -2.33 10.46
CA ALA A 94 -19.54 -3.72 10.56
C ALA A 94 -18.59 -3.93 11.74
N LYS A 95 -17.62 -3.03 11.97
CA LYS A 95 -16.75 -3.08 13.14
C LYS A 95 -17.53 -3.02 14.45
N ALA A 96 -18.60 -2.22 14.54
CA ALA A 96 -19.48 -2.22 15.70
C ALA A 96 -20.22 -3.56 15.89
N ALA A 97 -20.70 -4.18 14.81
CA ALA A 97 -21.30 -5.51 14.87
C ALA A 97 -20.30 -6.58 15.32
N LEU A 98 -19.08 -6.56 14.77
CA LEU A 98 -18.01 -7.51 15.11
C LEU A 98 -17.54 -7.32 16.55
N PHE A 99 -17.47 -6.08 17.04
CA PHE A 99 -17.19 -5.78 18.44
C PHE A 99 -18.27 -6.36 19.35
N ALA A 100 -19.55 -6.16 19.03
CA ALA A 100 -20.68 -6.72 19.79
C ALA A 100 -20.65 -8.25 19.82
N ILE A 101 -20.34 -8.90 18.69
CA ILE A 101 -20.20 -10.35 18.59
C ILE A 101 -19.06 -10.86 19.49
N ASP A 102 -17.87 -10.26 19.39
CA ASP A 102 -16.70 -10.68 20.18
C ASP A 102 -16.90 -10.44 21.68
N GLN A 103 -17.50 -9.30 22.05
CA GLN A 103 -17.90 -9.03 23.44
C GLN A 103 -18.88 -10.08 23.96
N TYR A 104 -19.94 -10.40 23.21
CA TYR A 104 -20.91 -11.40 23.61
C TYR A 104 -20.25 -12.78 23.78
N PHE A 105 -19.36 -13.17 22.87
CA PHE A 105 -18.61 -14.42 22.95
C PHE A 105 -17.75 -14.53 24.21
N ASP A 106 -17.03 -13.46 24.55
CA ASP A 106 -16.18 -13.42 25.75
C ASP A 106 -17.02 -13.48 27.04
N GLU A 107 -18.16 -12.78 27.09
CA GLU A 107 -19.05 -12.77 28.26
C GLU A 107 -19.76 -14.12 28.51
N HIS A 108 -20.04 -14.89 27.46
CA HIS A 108 -20.83 -16.12 27.53
C HIS A 108 -20.01 -17.41 27.32
N GLY A 109 -18.72 -17.31 27.01
CA GLY A 109 -17.84 -18.46 26.80
C GLY A 109 -18.23 -19.33 25.60
N ARG A 110 -18.91 -18.76 24.60
CA ARG A 110 -19.38 -19.47 23.38
C ARG A 110 -18.89 -18.72 22.15
N ARG A 111 -18.37 -19.42 21.15
CA ARG A 111 -17.94 -18.83 19.86
C ARG A 111 -18.61 -19.56 18.70
N LEU A 112 -19.38 -18.84 17.90
CA LEU A 112 -19.92 -19.32 16.63
C LEU A 112 -19.03 -18.85 15.46
N PRO A 113 -19.01 -19.57 14.32
CA PRO A 113 -18.38 -19.07 13.10
C PRO A 113 -19.02 -17.75 12.65
N ILE A 114 -18.20 -16.86 12.10
CA ILE A 114 -18.65 -15.56 11.57
C ILE A 114 -18.45 -15.54 10.06
N MET A 115 -19.45 -15.13 9.32
CA MET A 115 -19.35 -14.77 7.91
C MET A 115 -19.44 -13.25 7.78
N ILE A 116 -18.64 -12.68 6.88
CA ILE A 116 -18.64 -11.24 6.62
C ILE A 116 -18.84 -11.02 5.12
N SER A 117 -19.78 -10.16 4.74
CA SER A 117 -20.03 -9.83 3.34
C SER A 117 -20.21 -8.32 3.13
N GLY A 118 -19.32 -7.75 2.31
CA GLY A 118 -19.38 -6.36 1.88
C GLY A 118 -20.32 -6.14 0.71
N THR A 119 -20.69 -4.88 0.45
CA THR A 119 -21.35 -4.49 -0.81
C THR A 119 -20.54 -3.41 -1.51
N ILE A 120 -20.21 -3.65 -2.77
CA ILE A 120 -19.57 -2.66 -3.65
C ILE A 120 -20.67 -1.94 -4.42
N THR A 121 -20.75 -0.61 -4.31
CA THR A 121 -21.94 0.13 -4.76
C THR A 121 -22.00 0.34 -6.26
N ASP A 122 -20.85 0.44 -6.93
CA ASP A 122 -20.78 0.77 -8.35
C ASP A 122 -19.48 0.27 -9.02
N ALA A 123 -19.25 0.73 -10.25
CA ALA A 123 -18.09 0.37 -11.06
C ALA A 123 -16.74 0.95 -10.55
N SER A 124 -16.75 1.86 -9.56
CA SER A 124 -15.52 2.37 -8.92
C SER A 124 -14.81 1.32 -8.07
N GLY A 125 -15.51 0.24 -7.70
CA GLY A 125 -14.95 -0.84 -6.90
C GLY A 125 -14.84 -0.53 -5.41
N ARG A 126 -15.61 0.43 -4.92
CA ARG A 126 -15.60 0.84 -3.51
C ARG A 126 -16.92 0.54 -2.79
N THR A 127 -16.85 0.37 -1.48
CA THR A 127 -18.05 0.42 -0.61
C THR A 127 -18.68 1.81 -0.66
N LEU A 128 -19.90 1.97 -0.13
CA LEU A 128 -20.50 3.30 0.00
C LEU A 128 -19.63 4.24 0.86
N SER A 129 -18.95 3.68 1.87
CA SER A 129 -17.99 4.38 2.71
C SER A 129 -16.62 4.61 2.07
N GLY A 130 -16.42 4.21 0.81
CA GLY A 130 -15.24 4.52 -0.01
C GLY A 130 -14.11 3.50 0.04
N GLN A 131 -14.24 2.40 0.78
CA GLN A 131 -13.16 1.41 0.93
C GLN A 131 -13.02 0.49 -0.29
N THR A 132 -11.79 0.20 -0.69
CA THR A 132 -11.47 -0.86 -1.66
C THR A 132 -11.63 -2.26 -1.02
N PRO A 133 -11.73 -3.34 -1.82
CA PRO A 133 -11.90 -4.70 -1.29
C PRO A 133 -10.78 -5.15 -0.35
N GLU A 134 -9.51 -4.87 -0.69
CA GLU A 134 -8.39 -5.19 0.22
C GLU A 134 -8.40 -4.32 1.50
N ALA A 135 -8.74 -3.03 1.40
CA ALA A 135 -8.86 -2.15 2.58
C ALA A 135 -9.96 -2.62 3.53
N PHE A 136 -11.10 -3.06 2.97
CA PHE A 136 -12.20 -3.65 3.71
C PHE A 136 -11.76 -4.92 4.44
N TRP A 137 -11.06 -5.83 3.74
CA TRP A 137 -10.52 -7.04 4.36
C TRP A 137 -9.56 -6.72 5.53
N ASN A 138 -8.63 -5.79 5.33
CA ASN A 138 -7.71 -5.33 6.37
C ASN A 138 -8.45 -4.78 7.61
N SER A 139 -9.57 -4.09 7.41
CA SER A 139 -10.41 -3.54 8.49
C SER A 139 -11.12 -4.63 9.31
N VAL A 140 -11.54 -5.74 8.71
CA VAL A 140 -12.45 -6.70 9.37
C VAL A 140 -11.81 -8.05 9.71
N ARG A 141 -10.61 -8.36 9.21
CA ARG A 141 -9.94 -9.65 9.44
C ARG A 141 -9.70 -10.00 10.91
N HIS A 142 -9.62 -9.00 11.78
CA HIS A 142 -9.43 -9.18 13.23
C HIS A 142 -10.53 -10.05 13.89
N ALA A 143 -11.73 -10.08 13.30
CA ALA A 143 -12.83 -10.92 13.77
C ALA A 143 -12.60 -12.43 13.55
N ARG A 144 -11.57 -12.82 12.77
CA ARG A 144 -11.27 -14.20 12.39
C ARG A 144 -12.49 -14.91 11.76
N PRO A 145 -13.05 -14.37 10.65
CA PRO A 145 -14.24 -14.94 10.05
C PRO A 145 -13.95 -16.27 9.33
N LEU A 146 -14.95 -17.14 9.29
CA LEU A 146 -14.97 -18.34 8.46
C LEU A 146 -14.98 -17.97 6.97
N THR A 147 -15.72 -16.93 6.58
CA THR A 147 -15.73 -16.42 5.21
C THR A 147 -15.71 -14.90 5.14
N ILE A 148 -15.10 -14.38 4.08
CA ILE A 148 -15.21 -12.99 3.63
C ILE A 148 -15.74 -12.95 2.20
N GLY A 149 -16.56 -11.97 1.84
CA GLY A 149 -17.13 -11.96 0.50
C GLY A 149 -17.86 -10.69 0.13
N LEU A 150 -18.60 -10.79 -0.99
CA LEU A 150 -19.45 -9.71 -1.48
C LEU A 150 -20.85 -10.20 -1.82
N ASN A 151 -21.82 -9.33 -1.58
CA ASN A 151 -23.22 -9.53 -1.93
C ASN A 151 -23.91 -8.23 -2.32
N CYS A 152 -25.09 -8.38 -2.92
CA CYS A 152 -25.95 -7.27 -3.32
C CYS A 152 -25.29 -6.29 -4.30
N ALA A 153 -25.98 -5.16 -4.56
CA ALA A 153 -25.68 -4.05 -5.47
C ALA A 153 -25.40 -4.42 -6.94
N LEU A 154 -24.46 -5.32 -7.18
CA LEU A 154 -23.98 -5.77 -8.48
C LEU A 154 -24.51 -7.17 -8.82
N GLY A 155 -24.74 -7.39 -10.12
CA GLY A 155 -24.85 -8.74 -10.68
C GLY A 155 -23.48 -9.45 -10.74
N ALA A 156 -23.50 -10.76 -10.97
CA ALA A 156 -22.28 -11.58 -10.94
C ALA A 156 -21.20 -11.07 -11.91
N LYS A 157 -21.57 -10.72 -13.15
CA LYS A 157 -20.63 -10.21 -14.15
C LYS A 157 -19.86 -8.98 -13.67
N LEU A 158 -20.51 -8.06 -12.98
CA LEU A 158 -19.89 -6.81 -12.50
C LEU A 158 -19.09 -7.02 -11.21
N MET A 159 -19.48 -7.99 -10.38
CA MET A 159 -18.85 -8.31 -9.10
C MET A 159 -17.53 -9.08 -9.24
N ARG A 160 -17.33 -9.80 -10.36
CA ARG A 160 -16.16 -10.67 -10.59
C ARG A 160 -14.80 -10.06 -10.21
N PRO A 161 -14.39 -8.87 -10.71
CA PRO A 161 -13.05 -8.35 -10.42
C PRO A 161 -12.79 -8.12 -8.93
N TYR A 162 -13.84 -7.80 -8.16
CA TYR A 162 -13.72 -7.54 -6.73
C TYR A 162 -13.68 -8.82 -5.90
N ILE A 163 -14.40 -9.86 -6.35
CA ILE A 163 -14.27 -11.21 -5.77
C ILE A 163 -12.90 -11.81 -6.07
N GLU A 164 -12.37 -11.60 -7.28
CA GLU A 164 -11.00 -11.98 -7.64
C GLU A 164 -9.98 -11.31 -6.70
N GLU A 165 -10.07 -9.99 -6.50
CA GLU A 165 -9.20 -9.26 -5.59
C GLU A 165 -9.26 -9.80 -4.15
N ILE A 166 -10.47 -9.97 -3.59
CA ILE A 166 -10.65 -10.57 -2.25
C ILE A 166 -10.05 -11.97 -2.21
N SER A 167 -10.23 -12.78 -3.26
CA SER A 167 -9.70 -14.14 -3.32
C SER A 167 -8.17 -14.22 -3.34
N GLN A 168 -7.48 -13.14 -3.71
CA GLN A 168 -6.02 -13.08 -3.69
C GLN A 168 -5.47 -12.67 -2.32
N VAL A 169 -6.20 -11.84 -1.56
CA VAL A 169 -5.71 -11.25 -0.30
C VAL A 169 -6.28 -11.90 0.97
N ALA A 170 -7.40 -12.62 0.86
CA ALA A 170 -8.06 -13.26 1.99
C ALA A 170 -7.36 -14.57 2.39
N ASP A 171 -6.91 -14.63 3.65
CA ASP A 171 -6.36 -15.84 4.29
C ASP A 171 -7.45 -16.77 4.88
N THR A 172 -8.69 -16.61 4.43
CA THR A 172 -9.87 -17.39 4.82
C THR A 172 -10.70 -17.76 3.59
N PHE A 173 -11.80 -18.48 3.77
CA PHE A 173 -12.69 -18.84 2.66
C PHE A 173 -13.43 -17.61 2.09
N VAL A 174 -13.82 -17.70 0.81
CA VAL A 174 -14.51 -16.59 0.13
C VAL A 174 -15.94 -16.96 -0.23
N CYS A 175 -16.90 -16.06 0.03
CA CYS A 175 -18.28 -16.20 -0.39
C CYS A 175 -18.66 -15.17 -1.46
N ALA A 176 -19.56 -15.54 -2.37
CA ALA A 176 -20.15 -14.60 -3.32
C ALA A 176 -21.62 -14.94 -3.55
N TYR A 177 -22.49 -13.94 -3.38
CA TYR A 177 -23.91 -14.11 -3.62
C TYR A 177 -24.52 -12.83 -4.24
N PRO A 178 -24.31 -12.62 -5.55
CA PRO A 178 -24.71 -11.41 -6.26
C PRO A 178 -26.23 -11.32 -6.46
N ASN A 179 -26.68 -10.15 -6.93
CA ASN A 179 -28.04 -9.98 -7.44
C ASN A 179 -28.22 -10.74 -8.78
N ALA A 180 -29.48 -10.99 -9.17
CA ALA A 180 -29.85 -11.47 -10.51
C ALA A 180 -29.72 -10.35 -11.56
N GLY A 181 -28.53 -9.76 -11.66
CA GLY A 181 -28.27 -8.58 -12.48
C GLY A 181 -28.46 -7.27 -11.73
N LEU A 182 -28.42 -6.16 -12.48
CA LEU A 182 -28.76 -4.85 -11.93
C LEU A 182 -30.28 -4.72 -11.79
N PRO A 183 -30.79 -3.95 -10.81
CA PRO A 183 -32.22 -3.66 -10.70
C PRO A 183 -32.75 -3.03 -11.99
N ASN A 184 -33.78 -3.64 -12.57
CA ASN A 184 -34.48 -3.15 -13.76
C ASN A 184 -35.99 -3.04 -13.50
N PRO A 185 -36.52 -1.81 -13.28
CA PRO A 185 -37.94 -1.60 -13.05
C PRO A 185 -38.86 -2.04 -14.21
N LEU A 186 -38.31 -2.21 -15.42
CA LEU A 186 -39.06 -2.66 -16.60
C LEU A 186 -39.10 -4.20 -16.72
N ALA A 187 -38.29 -4.91 -15.93
CA ALA A 187 -38.29 -6.36 -15.91
C ALA A 187 -39.48 -6.89 -15.08
N PRO A 188 -40.17 -7.97 -15.51
CA PRO A 188 -41.31 -8.53 -14.76
C PRO A 188 -40.98 -8.95 -13.32
N THR A 189 -39.72 -9.28 -13.05
CA THR A 189 -39.25 -9.68 -11.71
C THR A 189 -38.51 -8.56 -10.98
N GLY A 190 -38.37 -7.38 -11.60
CA GLY A 190 -37.46 -6.31 -11.18
C GLY A 190 -35.99 -6.56 -11.53
N TYR A 191 -35.67 -7.71 -12.13
CA TYR A 191 -34.32 -8.16 -12.47
C TYR A 191 -34.31 -8.96 -13.80
N ASP A 192 -33.24 -8.82 -14.58
CA ASP A 192 -33.17 -9.40 -15.93
C ASP A 192 -32.49 -10.78 -16.00
N GLU A 193 -31.60 -11.10 -15.05
CA GLU A 193 -30.83 -12.36 -15.14
C GLU A 193 -31.71 -13.57 -14.81
N LEU A 194 -31.63 -14.57 -15.68
CA LEU A 194 -32.31 -15.86 -15.52
C LEU A 194 -31.48 -16.84 -14.68
N PRO A 195 -32.10 -17.90 -14.12
CA PRO A 195 -31.40 -18.93 -13.33
C PRO A 195 -30.14 -19.51 -13.97
N ALA A 196 -30.20 -19.80 -15.28
CA ALA A 196 -29.06 -20.36 -16.01
C ALA A 196 -27.90 -19.37 -16.15
N GLN A 197 -28.20 -18.08 -16.36
CA GLN A 197 -27.19 -17.04 -16.54
C GLN A 197 -26.45 -16.77 -15.23
N THR A 198 -27.16 -16.59 -14.10
CA THR A 198 -26.52 -16.40 -12.79
C THR A 198 -25.67 -17.61 -12.41
N ALA A 199 -26.14 -18.84 -12.69
CA ALA A 199 -25.39 -20.06 -12.44
C ALA A 199 -24.12 -20.17 -13.30
N GLU A 200 -24.18 -19.77 -14.57
CA GLU A 200 -23.03 -19.73 -15.47
C GLU A 200 -21.94 -18.76 -14.96
N TYR A 201 -22.33 -17.57 -14.51
CA TYR A 201 -21.38 -16.60 -13.98
C TYR A 201 -20.75 -17.04 -12.65
N LEU A 202 -21.50 -17.66 -11.75
CA LEU A 202 -20.93 -18.19 -10.50
C LEU A 202 -20.09 -19.46 -10.75
N LEU A 203 -20.41 -20.24 -11.78
CA LEU A 203 -19.60 -21.38 -12.22
C LEU A 203 -18.22 -20.93 -12.68
N ASP A 204 -18.16 -19.79 -13.36
CA ASP A 204 -16.91 -19.16 -13.72
C ASP A 204 -16.06 -18.78 -12.49
N PHE A 205 -16.67 -18.21 -11.45
CA PHE A 205 -15.95 -17.85 -10.22
C PHE A 205 -15.36 -19.08 -9.55
N ALA A 206 -16.15 -20.16 -9.48
CA ALA A 206 -15.71 -21.42 -8.90
C ALA A 206 -14.59 -22.07 -9.73
N LYS A 207 -14.72 -22.11 -11.06
CA LYS A 207 -13.67 -22.65 -11.97
C LYS A 207 -12.38 -21.82 -11.93
N SER A 208 -12.49 -20.52 -11.71
CA SER A 208 -11.34 -19.62 -11.54
C SER A 208 -10.71 -19.74 -10.15
N GLY A 209 -11.30 -20.53 -9.25
CA GLY A 209 -10.78 -20.74 -7.90
C GLY A 209 -10.98 -19.55 -6.98
N PHE A 210 -12.01 -18.72 -7.19
CA PHE A 210 -12.23 -17.50 -6.41
C PHE A 210 -13.10 -17.69 -5.18
N ILE A 211 -13.99 -18.68 -5.17
CA ILE A 211 -15.02 -18.82 -4.14
C ILE A 211 -15.07 -20.21 -3.52
N ASN A 212 -15.58 -20.25 -2.28
CA ASN A 212 -15.87 -21.44 -1.49
C ASN A 212 -17.38 -21.61 -1.25
N ILE A 213 -18.12 -20.49 -1.18
CA ILE A 213 -19.57 -20.46 -1.01
C ILE A 213 -20.18 -19.59 -2.12
N ALA A 214 -21.21 -20.12 -2.78
CA ALA A 214 -21.99 -19.42 -3.79
C ALA A 214 -23.46 -19.31 -3.35
N GLY A 215 -24.10 -18.18 -3.63
CA GLY A 215 -25.51 -17.97 -3.32
C GLY A 215 -26.15 -16.91 -4.21
N GLY A 216 -27.27 -16.34 -3.76
CA GLY A 216 -27.95 -15.25 -4.44
C GLY A 216 -28.50 -14.22 -3.47
N CYS A 217 -28.60 -12.97 -3.92
CA CYS A 217 -29.21 -11.85 -3.18
C CYS A 217 -30.49 -11.39 -3.89
N CYS A 218 -30.65 -10.09 -4.16
CA CYS A 218 -31.88 -9.53 -4.71
C CYS A 218 -32.16 -10.05 -6.12
N GLY A 219 -33.43 -10.35 -6.42
CA GLY A 219 -33.88 -10.93 -7.69
C GLY A 219 -33.68 -12.44 -7.82
N THR A 220 -32.88 -13.07 -6.94
CA THR A 220 -32.68 -14.51 -6.98
C THR A 220 -33.86 -15.27 -6.36
N THR A 221 -34.12 -16.47 -6.87
CA THR A 221 -35.27 -17.31 -6.49
C THR A 221 -34.83 -18.75 -6.22
N PRO A 222 -35.68 -19.63 -5.66
CA PRO A 222 -35.35 -21.05 -5.51
C PRO A 222 -34.93 -21.74 -6.83
N ALA A 223 -35.38 -21.26 -7.99
CA ALA A 223 -34.92 -21.74 -9.30
C ALA A 223 -33.46 -21.35 -9.57
N HIS A 224 -33.05 -20.13 -9.22
CA HIS A 224 -31.65 -19.68 -9.28
C HIS A 224 -30.77 -20.52 -8.37
N ILE A 225 -31.16 -20.70 -7.10
CA ILE A 225 -30.38 -21.48 -6.12
C ILE A 225 -30.22 -22.93 -6.59
N ARG A 226 -31.25 -23.53 -7.20
CA ARG A 226 -31.16 -24.89 -7.77
C ARG A 226 -30.16 -24.95 -8.93
N ALA A 227 -30.20 -23.98 -9.85
CA ALA A 227 -29.28 -23.92 -10.98
C ALA A 227 -27.83 -23.71 -10.52
N ILE A 228 -27.61 -22.82 -9.55
CA ILE A 228 -26.29 -22.60 -8.93
C ILE A 228 -25.79 -23.90 -8.27
N ALA A 229 -26.63 -24.53 -7.44
CA ALA A 229 -26.26 -25.76 -6.74
C ALA A 229 -25.95 -26.92 -7.69
N GLN A 230 -26.59 -26.99 -8.87
CA GLN A 230 -26.28 -27.95 -9.93
C GLN A 230 -24.95 -27.62 -10.61
N ALA A 231 -24.73 -26.35 -10.95
CA ALA A 231 -23.50 -25.91 -11.59
C ALA A 231 -22.25 -26.11 -10.71
N MET A 232 -22.38 -26.00 -9.38
CA MET A 232 -21.27 -26.21 -8.46
C MET A 232 -20.91 -27.68 -8.20
N GLN A 233 -21.69 -28.66 -8.67
CA GLN A 233 -21.44 -30.07 -8.36
C GLN A 233 -20.11 -30.57 -8.96
N GLY A 234 -19.32 -31.27 -8.14
CA GLY A 234 -18.05 -31.86 -8.57
C GLY A 234 -16.90 -30.86 -8.73
N LEU A 235 -17.09 -29.58 -8.44
CA LEU A 235 -16.02 -28.58 -8.45
C LEU A 235 -15.18 -28.66 -7.18
N THR A 236 -13.89 -28.36 -7.31
CA THR A 236 -13.00 -28.20 -6.16
C THR A 236 -13.15 -26.78 -5.62
N PRO A 237 -13.45 -26.59 -4.31
CA PRO A 237 -13.49 -25.26 -3.71
C PRO A 237 -12.14 -24.54 -3.83
N ARG A 238 -12.17 -23.20 -3.79
CA ARG A 238 -10.95 -22.37 -3.70
C ARG A 238 -10.02 -22.88 -2.59
N GLN A 239 -8.75 -23.08 -2.93
CA GLN A 239 -7.70 -23.31 -1.94
C GLN A 239 -7.35 -21.97 -1.29
N VAL A 240 -7.36 -21.92 0.04
CA VAL A 240 -7.00 -20.71 0.78
C VAL A 240 -5.51 -20.45 0.56
N PRO A 241 -5.10 -19.28 0.01
CA PRO A 241 -3.72 -18.97 -0.27
C PRO A 241 -2.95 -18.77 1.04
N GLN A 242 -1.65 -19.12 1.01
CA GLN A 242 -0.75 -18.74 2.09
C GLN A 242 -0.36 -17.28 1.92
N ILE A 243 -0.90 -16.40 2.75
CA ILE A 243 -0.62 -14.97 2.71
C ILE A 243 0.62 -14.66 3.57
N GLU A 244 1.53 -13.86 3.02
CA GLU A 244 2.68 -13.35 3.77
C GLU A 244 2.21 -12.48 4.94
N LYS A 245 2.82 -12.69 6.12
CA LYS A 245 2.58 -11.87 7.30
C LYS A 245 3.21 -10.50 7.15
N LYS A 246 2.36 -9.50 6.90
CA LYS A 246 2.70 -8.08 6.85
C LYS A 246 1.87 -7.33 7.89
N THR A 247 2.35 -6.18 8.35
CA THR A 247 1.50 -5.25 9.11
C THR A 247 0.50 -4.66 8.13
N ARG A 248 -0.77 -5.00 8.28
CA ARG A 248 -1.83 -4.59 7.34
C ARG A 248 -2.69 -3.53 7.98
N LEU A 249 -2.62 -2.31 7.46
CA LEU A 249 -3.40 -1.15 7.87
C LEU A 249 -4.37 -0.76 6.76
N SER A 250 -5.33 0.10 7.07
CA SER A 250 -6.20 0.68 6.04
C SER A 250 -6.76 2.03 6.45
N GLY A 251 -6.85 2.94 5.48
CA GLY A 251 -7.83 4.02 5.46
C GLY A 251 -8.99 3.59 4.57
N LEU A 252 -9.23 4.34 3.49
CA LEU A 252 -10.01 3.87 2.33
C LEU A 252 -9.22 2.93 1.42
N GLU A 253 -7.90 2.99 1.49
CA GLU A 253 -6.96 2.16 0.73
C GLU A 253 -6.08 1.35 1.67
N PRO A 254 -5.57 0.18 1.24
CA PRO A 254 -4.73 -0.67 2.06
C PRO A 254 -3.30 -0.09 2.16
N LEU A 255 -2.69 -0.22 3.33
CA LEU A 255 -1.25 -0.02 3.52
C LEU A 255 -0.67 -1.28 4.15
N ASN A 256 0.09 -2.05 3.36
CA ASN A 256 0.72 -3.29 3.81
C ASN A 256 2.23 -3.08 3.98
N ILE A 257 2.75 -3.31 5.18
CA ILE A 257 4.15 -3.08 5.54
C ILE A 257 4.82 -4.44 5.77
N GLY A 258 5.57 -4.89 4.76
CA GLY A 258 6.41 -6.09 4.73
C GLY A 258 7.89 -5.80 4.98
N ASP A 259 8.74 -6.82 4.86
CA ASP A 259 10.20 -6.66 4.96
C ASP A 259 10.81 -6.07 3.67
N ASP A 260 10.07 -6.14 2.56
CA ASP A 260 10.34 -5.52 1.26
C ASP A 260 9.83 -4.07 1.16
N SER A 261 9.12 -3.60 2.18
CA SER A 261 8.48 -2.29 2.15
C SER A 261 9.48 -1.19 2.45
N LEU A 262 9.24 -0.05 1.81
CA LEU A 262 9.96 1.17 2.06
C LEU A 262 9.64 1.73 3.45
N PHE A 263 10.50 2.60 3.94
CA PHE A 263 10.28 3.32 5.19
C PHE A 263 8.97 4.11 5.18
N VAL A 264 8.14 3.90 6.20
CA VAL A 264 6.82 4.52 6.31
C VAL A 264 6.88 5.82 7.08
N ASN A 265 6.44 6.91 6.43
CA ASN A 265 6.39 8.24 7.03
C ASN A 265 5.04 8.44 7.73
N VAL A 266 5.07 8.62 9.05
CA VAL A 266 3.90 8.97 9.85
C VAL A 266 3.92 10.49 10.09
N GLY A 267 2.94 11.22 9.57
CA GLY A 267 2.92 12.68 9.63
C GLY A 267 2.66 13.22 11.05
N GLU A 268 3.59 14.03 11.58
CA GLU A 268 3.56 14.54 12.97
C GLU A 268 2.80 15.86 13.21
N ARG A 269 2.39 16.58 12.16
CA ARG A 269 1.96 17.99 12.28
C ARG A 269 0.55 18.17 12.82
N THR A 270 -0.26 17.12 12.85
CA THR A 270 -1.62 17.06 13.41
C THR A 270 -1.59 16.77 14.91
N ASN A 271 -0.71 17.49 15.61
CA ASN A 271 -0.44 17.31 17.03
C ASN A 271 -0.54 18.65 17.76
N VAL A 272 -1.49 18.79 18.68
CA VAL A 272 -1.72 20.04 19.43
C VAL A 272 -0.49 20.43 20.27
N THR A 273 0.22 19.47 20.86
CA THR A 273 1.42 19.74 21.66
C THR A 273 2.66 20.01 20.79
N GLY A 274 2.76 19.37 19.63
CA GLY A 274 3.94 19.39 18.76
C GLY A 274 3.93 20.47 17.67
N SER A 275 2.76 20.95 17.26
CA SER A 275 2.59 21.84 16.10
C SER A 275 1.86 23.13 16.47
N ARG A 276 2.61 24.23 16.58
CA ARG A 276 2.06 25.56 16.93
C ARG A 276 0.93 26.01 16.00
N GLY A 277 1.05 25.71 14.71
CA GLY A 277 0.04 26.06 13.70
C GLY A 277 -1.26 25.29 13.92
N PHE A 278 -1.16 23.98 14.15
CA PHE A 278 -2.32 23.13 14.39
C PHE A 278 -2.98 23.45 15.74
N ALA A 279 -2.19 23.62 16.81
CA ALA A 279 -2.66 24.03 18.12
C ALA A 279 -3.50 25.31 18.07
N LYS A 280 -3.03 26.32 17.35
CA LYS A 280 -3.75 27.59 17.16
C LYS A 280 -5.12 27.39 16.50
N LEU A 281 -5.21 26.50 15.51
CA LEU A 281 -6.45 26.24 14.79
C LEU A 281 -7.45 25.47 15.67
N ILE A 282 -7.00 24.42 16.35
CA ILE A 282 -7.86 23.60 17.23
C ILE A 282 -8.35 24.40 18.43
N LEU A 283 -7.47 25.14 19.11
CA LEU A 283 -7.85 25.97 20.26
C LEU A 283 -8.79 27.13 19.88
N ALA A 284 -8.72 27.61 18.63
CA ALA A 284 -9.64 28.61 18.10
C ALA A 284 -10.96 28.00 17.56
N GLY A 285 -11.12 26.68 17.61
CA GLY A 285 -12.29 25.98 17.05
C GLY A 285 -12.34 25.98 15.51
N ASN A 286 -11.25 26.35 14.83
CA ASN A 286 -11.19 26.40 13.38
C ASN A 286 -10.77 25.05 12.78
N TYR A 287 -11.65 24.06 12.92
CA TYR A 287 -11.40 22.69 12.46
C TYR A 287 -11.29 22.58 10.93
N ALA A 288 -12.03 23.41 10.18
CA ALA A 288 -12.00 23.41 8.71
C ALA A 288 -10.59 23.71 8.17
N GLU A 289 -9.93 24.73 8.70
CA GLU A 289 -8.53 25.02 8.35
C GLU A 289 -7.58 23.95 8.91
N ALA A 290 -7.88 23.35 10.06
CA ALA A 290 -7.05 22.29 10.63
C ALA A 290 -6.98 21.03 9.74
N VAL A 291 -8.07 20.72 9.01
CA VAL A 291 -8.11 19.64 8.01
C VAL A 291 -7.06 19.84 6.91
N SER A 292 -6.78 21.08 6.52
CA SER A 292 -5.75 21.37 5.51
C SER A 292 -4.35 20.93 5.95
N VAL A 293 -4.06 20.95 7.25
CA VAL A 293 -2.77 20.48 7.80
C VAL A 293 -2.63 18.97 7.59
N ALA A 294 -3.70 18.20 7.81
CA ALA A 294 -3.71 16.77 7.52
C ALA A 294 -3.53 16.49 6.02
N ARG A 295 -4.27 17.21 5.16
CA ARG A 295 -4.14 17.09 3.69
C ARG A 295 -2.73 17.35 3.20
N GLN A 296 -2.11 18.45 3.67
CA GLN A 296 -0.76 18.83 3.28
C GLN A 296 0.28 17.75 3.63
N GLN A 297 0.10 17.05 4.75
CA GLN A 297 1.00 15.96 5.13
C GLN A 297 0.93 14.79 4.16
N VAL A 298 -0.29 14.39 3.78
CA VAL A 298 -0.51 13.30 2.82
C VAL A 298 0.03 13.67 1.44
N GLU A 299 -0.23 14.89 0.98
CA GLU A 299 0.35 15.44 -0.27
C GLU A 299 1.87 15.51 -0.23
N SER A 300 2.45 15.70 0.97
CA SER A 300 3.89 15.71 1.19
C SER A 300 4.47 14.31 1.40
N GLY A 301 3.71 13.23 1.18
CA GLY A 301 4.19 11.85 1.23
C GLY A 301 4.01 11.12 2.56
N ALA A 302 3.23 11.65 3.51
CA ALA A 302 2.83 10.89 4.69
C ALA A 302 1.91 9.73 4.27
N GLN A 303 2.27 8.52 4.70
CA GLN A 303 1.52 7.29 4.43
C GLN A 303 0.59 6.92 5.59
N VAL A 304 0.81 7.52 6.76
CA VAL A 304 -0.05 7.45 7.96
C VAL A 304 -0.08 8.85 8.56
N ILE A 305 -1.17 9.24 9.21
CA ILE A 305 -1.28 10.54 9.89
C ILE A 305 -1.38 10.30 11.39
N ASP A 306 -0.47 10.88 12.17
CA ASP A 306 -0.53 10.88 13.63
C ASP A 306 -1.41 12.03 14.12
N ILE A 307 -2.43 11.74 14.91
CA ILE A 307 -3.40 12.72 15.38
C ILE A 307 -3.38 12.74 16.90
N ASN A 308 -2.95 13.87 17.46
CA ASN A 308 -2.89 14.10 18.90
C ASN A 308 -3.70 15.36 19.28
N MET A 309 -4.64 15.18 20.20
CA MET A 309 -5.53 16.22 20.74
C MET A 309 -5.33 16.44 22.25
N ASP A 310 -4.20 16.01 22.80
CA ASP A 310 -3.91 16.20 24.22
C ASP A 310 -3.53 17.65 24.49
N GLU A 311 -4.33 18.33 25.32
CA GLU A 311 -4.04 19.67 25.82
C GLU A 311 -4.87 19.89 27.09
N ALA A 312 -4.30 20.54 28.11
CA ALA A 312 -4.95 20.70 29.41
C ALA A 312 -6.24 21.53 29.33
N MET A 313 -6.31 22.45 28.36
CA MET A 313 -7.43 23.37 28.16
C MET A 313 -8.49 22.85 27.16
N LEU A 314 -8.30 21.66 26.60
CA LEU A 314 -9.17 21.09 25.57
C LEU A 314 -9.94 19.88 26.11
N ASP A 315 -11.20 19.72 25.68
CA ASP A 315 -11.85 18.41 25.75
C ASP A 315 -11.25 17.53 24.64
N SER A 316 -10.15 16.84 24.96
CA SER A 316 -9.40 16.00 24.03
C SER A 316 -10.27 14.92 23.39
N LYS A 317 -11.25 14.37 24.12
CA LYS A 317 -12.16 13.34 23.61
C LYS A 317 -13.10 13.90 22.54
N ALA A 318 -13.71 15.05 22.83
CA ALA A 318 -14.60 15.72 21.88
C ALA A 318 -13.83 16.21 20.65
N ALA A 319 -12.64 16.78 20.84
CA ALA A 319 -11.78 17.27 19.76
C ALA A 319 -11.32 16.14 18.84
N MET A 320 -10.89 15.01 19.40
CA MET A 320 -10.52 13.81 18.64
C MET A 320 -11.69 13.31 17.79
N THR A 321 -12.85 13.15 18.39
CA THR A 321 -14.08 12.69 17.71
C THR A 321 -14.46 13.64 16.56
N THR A 322 -14.42 14.95 16.82
CA THR A 322 -14.79 15.98 15.84
C THR A 322 -13.83 15.97 14.66
N PHE A 323 -12.53 16.01 14.92
CA PHE A 323 -11.52 16.07 13.87
C PHE A 323 -11.50 14.81 13.01
N LEU A 324 -11.59 13.62 13.63
CA LEU A 324 -11.67 12.35 12.91
C LEU A 324 -12.92 12.26 12.02
N SER A 325 -14.06 12.76 12.51
CA SER A 325 -15.31 12.80 11.74
C SER A 325 -15.20 13.71 10.52
N LEU A 326 -14.45 14.81 10.62
CA LEU A 326 -14.21 15.73 9.52
C LEU A 326 -13.25 15.16 8.47
N ILE A 327 -12.12 14.60 8.88
CA ILE A 327 -11.16 14.04 7.90
C ILE A 327 -11.71 12.78 7.21
N ALA A 328 -12.64 12.05 7.83
CA ALA A 328 -13.32 10.93 7.21
C ALA A 328 -14.11 11.36 5.96
N SER A 329 -14.59 12.61 5.92
CA SER A 329 -15.32 13.20 4.79
C SER A 329 -14.39 13.71 3.67
N GLU A 330 -13.07 13.64 3.84
CA GLU A 330 -12.06 14.11 2.90
C GLU A 330 -11.29 12.93 2.27
N PRO A 331 -11.63 12.49 1.05
CA PRO A 331 -11.06 11.28 0.44
C PRO A 331 -9.53 11.26 0.37
N ASP A 332 -8.91 12.42 0.07
CA ASP A 332 -7.45 12.54 -0.03
C ASP A 332 -6.75 12.25 1.29
N ILE A 333 -7.43 12.51 2.42
CA ILE A 333 -6.93 12.28 3.77
C ILE A 333 -7.31 10.88 4.22
N SER A 334 -8.59 10.51 4.07
CA SER A 334 -9.11 9.24 4.57
C SER A 334 -8.58 8.02 3.81
N ARG A 335 -7.97 8.20 2.63
CA ARG A 335 -7.30 7.10 1.91
C ARG A 335 -6.17 6.44 2.72
N VAL A 336 -5.44 7.21 3.53
CA VAL A 336 -4.34 6.67 4.36
C VAL A 336 -4.83 6.28 5.77
N PRO A 337 -4.18 5.31 6.45
CA PRO A 337 -4.48 4.99 7.84
C PRO A 337 -4.18 6.15 8.80
N VAL A 338 -4.83 6.11 9.96
CA VAL A 338 -4.63 7.08 11.05
C VAL A 338 -3.94 6.39 12.23
N MET A 339 -2.97 7.09 12.83
CA MET A 339 -2.39 6.78 14.12
C MET A 339 -3.04 7.69 15.16
N ILE A 340 -3.82 7.11 16.07
CA ILE A 340 -4.56 7.83 17.10
C ILE A 340 -3.64 7.98 18.30
N ASP A 341 -3.21 9.22 18.56
CA ASP A 341 -2.24 9.54 19.59
C ASP A 341 -2.88 10.23 20.81
N SER A 342 -2.73 9.62 21.99
CA SER A 342 -3.04 10.23 23.28
C SER A 342 -2.39 9.50 24.44
N SER A 343 -2.10 10.24 25.50
CA SER A 343 -1.70 9.72 26.80
C SER A 343 -2.85 9.07 27.60
N LYS A 344 -4.10 9.29 27.17
CA LYS A 344 -5.33 8.84 27.84
C LYS A 344 -6.07 7.80 26.99
N TRP A 345 -6.33 6.63 27.58
CA TRP A 345 -7.04 5.55 26.88
C TRP A 345 -8.44 5.95 26.43
N GLU A 346 -9.20 6.74 27.22
CA GLU A 346 -10.55 7.15 26.81
C GLU A 346 -10.59 8.01 25.54
N VAL A 347 -9.49 8.71 25.21
CA VAL A 347 -9.36 9.50 23.98
C VAL A 347 -9.02 8.60 22.80
N ILE A 348 -8.10 7.65 23.00
CA ILE A 348 -7.77 6.62 21.99
C ILE A 348 -9.03 5.85 21.61
N GLU A 349 -9.77 5.37 22.61
CA GLU A 349 -10.98 4.59 22.41
C GLU A 349 -12.06 5.39 21.68
N ALA A 350 -12.24 6.68 22.02
CA ALA A 350 -13.15 7.55 21.28
C ALA A 350 -12.73 7.69 19.81
N GLY A 351 -11.43 7.79 19.53
CA GLY A 351 -10.92 7.84 18.16
C GLY A 351 -11.15 6.54 17.40
N LEU A 352 -10.92 5.38 18.03
CA LEU A 352 -11.11 4.06 17.41
C LEU A 352 -12.57 3.84 16.99
N LYS A 353 -13.52 4.42 17.74
CA LYS A 353 -14.96 4.41 17.44
C LYS A 353 -15.35 5.31 16.26
N CYS A 354 -14.43 6.11 15.72
CA CYS A 354 -14.68 7.04 14.61
C CYS A 354 -14.02 6.60 13.29
N VAL A 355 -13.17 5.56 13.29
CA VAL A 355 -12.36 5.17 12.13
C VAL A 355 -12.80 3.83 11.54
N GLN A 356 -13.22 3.86 10.26
CA GLN A 356 -13.65 2.66 9.53
C GLN A 356 -12.48 1.74 9.13
N GLY A 357 -11.30 2.34 8.93
CA GLY A 357 -10.06 1.65 8.61
C GLY A 357 -9.45 0.86 9.78
N LYS A 358 -8.39 0.10 9.49
CA LYS A 358 -7.50 -0.44 10.52
C LYS A 358 -6.44 0.60 10.87
N ALA A 359 -6.68 1.26 12.00
CA ALA A 359 -5.84 2.32 12.57
C ALA A 359 -4.70 1.77 13.45
N ILE A 360 -3.82 2.67 13.88
CA ILE A 360 -2.76 2.40 14.86
C ILE A 360 -3.10 3.13 16.17
N VAL A 361 -3.00 2.45 17.30
CA VAL A 361 -3.04 3.04 18.63
C VAL A 361 -1.64 3.55 19.01
N ASN A 362 -1.51 4.84 19.30
CA ASN A 362 -0.30 5.44 19.83
C ASN A 362 -0.60 6.07 21.21
N SER A 363 -0.25 5.46 22.33
CA SER A 363 0.41 4.17 22.50
C SER A 363 -0.12 3.48 23.76
N ILE A 364 0.24 2.21 23.92
CA ILE A 364 0.06 1.46 25.16
C ILE A 364 1.43 1.16 25.79
N SER A 365 1.48 0.99 27.11
CA SER A 365 2.72 0.64 27.81
C SER A 365 2.43 -0.03 29.16
N MET A 366 3.47 -0.52 29.83
CA MET A 366 3.36 -1.13 31.17
C MET A 366 3.57 -0.11 32.30
N LYS A 367 3.46 1.20 32.02
CA LYS A 367 3.70 2.28 33.02
C LYS A 367 2.77 2.17 34.24
N GLU A 368 1.54 1.71 34.02
CA GLU A 368 0.51 1.48 35.05
C GLU A 368 0.40 -0.01 35.46
N GLY A 369 1.37 -0.83 35.05
CA GLY A 369 1.39 -2.26 35.28
C GLY A 369 0.89 -3.10 34.10
N VAL A 370 1.02 -4.42 34.25
CA VAL A 370 0.69 -5.41 33.21
C VAL A 370 -0.82 -5.57 32.99
N GLU A 371 -1.64 -5.38 34.02
CA GLU A 371 -3.08 -5.56 33.93
C GLU A 371 -3.75 -4.49 33.04
N PRO A 372 -3.54 -3.17 33.24
CA PRO A 372 -4.06 -2.16 32.31
C PRO A 372 -3.53 -2.34 30.89
N PHE A 373 -2.23 -2.64 30.73
CA PHE A 373 -1.61 -2.93 29.43
C PHE A 373 -2.34 -4.06 28.68
N THR A 374 -2.63 -5.15 29.38
CA THR A 374 -3.33 -6.32 28.84
C THR A 374 -4.79 -6.00 28.48
N GLN A 375 -5.49 -5.23 29.31
CA GLN A 375 -6.87 -4.80 29.05
C GLN A 375 -6.94 -3.92 27.80
N GLN A 376 -6.06 -2.92 27.70
CA GLN A 376 -5.96 -2.03 26.56
C GLN A 376 -5.60 -2.80 25.28
N ALA A 377 -4.67 -3.75 25.35
CA ALA A 377 -4.34 -4.62 24.22
C ALA A 377 -5.52 -5.48 23.76
N ARG A 378 -6.30 -6.07 24.67
CA ARG A 378 -7.51 -6.83 24.32
C ARG A 378 -8.54 -5.95 23.61
N LEU A 379 -8.77 -4.73 24.11
CA LEU A 379 -9.68 -3.78 23.47
C LEU A 379 -9.16 -3.33 22.10
N ALA A 380 -7.89 -2.96 21.97
CA ALA A 380 -7.29 -2.59 20.67
C ALA A 380 -7.46 -3.71 19.63
N ARG A 381 -7.26 -4.97 20.04
CA ARG A 381 -7.49 -6.14 19.20
C ARG A 381 -8.96 -6.29 18.81
N ARG A 382 -9.90 -6.07 19.74
CA ARG A 382 -11.35 -6.13 19.48
C ARG A 382 -11.82 -5.02 18.54
N TYR A 383 -11.24 -3.83 18.62
CA TYR A 383 -11.46 -2.74 17.64
C TYR A 383 -10.76 -3.00 16.29
N GLY A 384 -9.87 -3.99 16.22
CA GLY A 384 -9.10 -4.33 15.02
C GLY A 384 -7.98 -3.36 14.70
N ALA A 385 -7.34 -2.76 15.70
CA ALA A 385 -6.23 -1.82 15.52
C ALA A 385 -4.85 -2.49 15.70
N ALA A 386 -3.83 -1.92 15.07
CA ALA A 386 -2.42 -2.16 15.44
C ALA A 386 -2.05 -1.32 16.67
N VAL A 387 -0.96 -1.65 17.36
CA VAL A 387 -0.54 -0.96 18.58
C VAL A 387 0.92 -0.54 18.53
N VAL A 388 1.19 0.73 18.88
CA VAL A 388 2.51 1.19 19.30
C VAL A 388 2.67 0.87 20.78
N VAL A 389 3.73 0.13 21.10
CA VAL A 389 4.12 -0.25 22.45
C VAL A 389 5.35 0.54 22.83
N MET A 390 5.18 1.53 23.70
CA MET A 390 6.30 2.31 24.22
C MET A 390 7.13 1.47 25.18
N ALA A 391 8.45 1.59 25.11
CA ALA A 391 9.38 0.98 26.05
C ALA A 391 9.36 1.73 27.40
N PHE A 392 8.23 1.63 28.12
CA PHE A 392 7.96 2.29 29.39
C PHE A 392 7.23 1.28 30.30
N ASP A 393 7.81 1.01 31.46
CA ASP A 393 7.20 0.19 32.51
C ASP A 393 7.13 0.94 33.86
N GLU A 394 6.79 0.24 34.94
CA GLU A 394 6.59 0.82 36.27
C GLU A 394 7.85 1.50 36.84
N LYS A 395 9.03 1.23 36.27
CA LYS A 395 10.29 1.87 36.68
C LYS A 395 10.65 3.11 35.88
N GLY A 396 9.85 3.49 34.89
CA GLY A 396 10.14 4.63 34.02
C GLY A 396 10.36 4.22 32.56
N GLN A 397 10.76 5.21 31.76
CA GLN A 397 11.09 5.01 30.36
C GLN A 397 12.45 4.31 30.22
N ALA A 398 12.58 3.43 29.23
CA ALA A 398 13.85 2.77 28.92
C ALA A 398 14.81 3.73 28.22
N ASP A 399 15.83 4.18 28.94
CA ASP A 399 16.87 5.09 28.51
C ASP A 399 18.10 4.37 27.93
N THR A 400 18.50 3.24 28.51
CA THR A 400 19.64 2.41 28.08
C THR A 400 19.26 1.29 27.09
N TYR A 401 20.21 0.83 26.28
CA TYR A 401 20.04 -0.31 25.36
C TYR A 401 19.44 -1.54 26.05
N GLN A 402 20.02 -1.95 27.19
CA GLN A 402 19.59 -3.15 27.91
C GLN A 402 18.15 -3.03 28.39
N ARG A 403 17.77 -1.85 28.91
CA ARG A 403 16.40 -1.61 29.37
C ARG A 403 15.38 -1.64 28.22
N ARG A 404 15.76 -1.11 27.05
CA ARG A 404 14.90 -1.10 25.86
C ARG A 404 14.57 -2.51 25.40
N ILE A 405 15.56 -3.39 25.29
CA ILE A 405 15.35 -4.77 24.84
C ILE A 405 14.59 -5.61 25.86
N GLU A 406 14.81 -5.38 27.17
CA GLU A 406 14.07 -6.06 28.24
C GLU A 406 12.57 -5.74 28.19
N ILE A 407 12.22 -4.45 28.12
CA ILE A 407 10.81 -4.02 28.07
C ILE A 407 10.17 -4.45 26.76
N ALA A 408 10.85 -4.28 25.63
CA ALA A 408 10.35 -4.71 24.33
C ALA A 408 10.04 -6.21 24.29
N LYS A 409 10.96 -7.05 24.80
CA LYS A 409 10.75 -8.50 24.89
C LYS A 409 9.58 -8.84 25.80
N LYS A 410 9.54 -8.30 27.01
CA LYS A 410 8.48 -8.56 27.99
C LYS A 410 7.10 -8.19 27.42
N ALA A 411 6.99 -7.02 26.80
CA ALA A 411 5.73 -6.56 26.21
C ALA A 411 5.31 -7.45 25.03
N TYR A 412 6.26 -7.84 24.17
CA TYR A 412 6.00 -8.75 23.05
C TYR A 412 5.51 -10.12 23.51
N ASP A 413 6.20 -10.74 24.49
CA ASP A 413 5.80 -12.03 25.05
C ASP A 413 4.38 -11.96 25.62
N ILE A 414 4.05 -10.93 26.42
CA ILE A 414 2.69 -10.75 26.98
C ILE A 414 1.65 -10.61 25.85
N LEU A 415 1.91 -9.76 24.85
CA LEU A 415 0.97 -9.52 23.76
C LEU A 415 0.75 -10.78 22.91
N VAL A 416 1.80 -11.52 22.58
CA VAL A 416 1.71 -12.69 21.71
C VAL A 416 1.20 -13.91 22.47
N ASP A 417 1.78 -14.22 23.62
CA ASP A 417 1.54 -15.49 24.33
C ASP A 417 0.31 -15.43 25.25
N GLU A 418 0.04 -14.27 25.89
CA GLU A 418 -1.07 -14.14 26.85
C GLU A 418 -2.32 -13.49 26.23
N VAL A 419 -2.15 -12.45 25.40
CA VAL A 419 -3.29 -11.75 24.75
C VAL A 419 -3.71 -12.40 23.44
N GLY A 420 -2.79 -13.12 22.77
CA GLY A 420 -3.01 -13.63 21.42
C GLY A 420 -3.14 -12.51 20.39
N PHE A 421 -2.42 -11.41 20.61
CA PHE A 421 -2.32 -10.28 19.69
C PHE A 421 -1.47 -10.69 18.47
N PRO A 422 -1.88 -10.38 17.24
CA PRO A 422 -1.08 -10.70 16.05
C PRO A 422 0.29 -10.01 16.11
N ALA A 423 1.37 -10.77 16.04
CA ALA A 423 2.73 -10.22 16.15
C ALA A 423 3.05 -9.18 15.06
N GLU A 424 2.49 -9.34 13.86
CA GLU A 424 2.61 -8.38 12.76
C GLU A 424 1.92 -7.02 13.02
N ASP A 425 1.04 -6.93 14.03
CA ASP A 425 0.32 -5.70 14.41
C ASP A 425 0.96 -4.99 15.62
N ILE A 426 2.10 -5.49 16.10
CA ILE A 426 2.88 -4.91 17.19
C ILE A 426 3.98 -4.02 16.61
N ILE A 427 3.95 -2.74 16.97
CA ILE A 427 4.98 -1.76 16.64
C ILE A 427 5.67 -1.37 17.96
N ILE A 428 6.95 -1.67 18.12
CA ILE A 428 7.70 -1.27 19.31
C ILE A 428 8.26 0.14 19.11
N ASP A 429 8.07 1.03 20.07
CA ASP A 429 8.78 2.30 20.18
C ASP A 429 9.82 2.20 21.32
N PRO A 430 11.12 2.07 20.98
CA PRO A 430 12.20 2.04 21.98
C PRO A 430 12.43 3.36 22.72
N ASN A 431 11.70 4.44 22.42
CA ASN A 431 11.84 5.83 22.86
C ASN A 431 13.02 6.59 22.21
N ILE A 432 12.74 7.45 21.23
CA ILE A 432 13.76 8.42 20.75
C ILE A 432 13.89 9.56 21.77
N PHE A 433 15.09 9.76 22.30
CA PHE A 433 15.43 10.86 23.23
C PHE A 433 16.33 11.91 22.61
N ALA A 434 16.35 13.09 23.24
CA ALA A 434 17.22 14.20 22.87
C ALA A 434 18.69 13.86 23.11
N ILE A 435 19.53 14.13 22.11
CA ILE A 435 21.00 14.03 22.21
C ILE A 435 21.64 15.41 22.30
N ALA A 436 22.96 15.45 22.57
CA ALA A 436 23.74 16.68 22.71
C ALA A 436 23.14 17.67 23.74
N THR A 437 22.62 17.13 24.85
CA THR A 437 21.99 17.94 25.92
C THR A 437 23.01 18.58 26.88
N GLY A 438 24.28 18.17 26.80
CA GLY A 438 25.33 18.54 27.76
C GLY A 438 25.43 17.61 28.97
N ILE A 439 24.58 16.57 29.05
CA ILE A 439 24.63 15.52 30.08
C ILE A 439 25.27 14.27 29.46
N GLU A 440 26.34 13.76 30.05
CA GLU A 440 27.13 12.63 29.52
C GLU A 440 26.27 11.36 29.33
N ASP A 441 25.38 11.07 30.29
CA ASP A 441 24.47 9.92 30.23
C ASP A 441 23.55 9.94 28.98
N HIS A 442 23.29 11.12 28.42
CA HIS A 442 22.41 11.28 27.25
C HIS A 442 23.13 11.08 25.91
N ASN A 443 24.46 11.04 25.91
CA ASN A 443 25.25 10.95 24.67
C ASN A 443 24.96 9.65 23.89
N ARG A 444 24.67 8.56 24.61
CA ARG A 444 24.45 7.24 24.02
C ARG A 444 23.03 6.99 23.54
N TYR A 445 22.06 7.87 23.80
CA TYR A 445 20.66 7.61 23.50
C TYR A 445 20.37 7.27 22.04
N ALA A 446 21.05 7.93 21.10
CA ALA A 446 20.87 7.65 19.68
C ALA A 446 21.43 6.26 19.27
N ILE A 447 22.62 5.91 19.75
CA ILE A 447 23.24 4.59 19.52
C ILE A 447 22.37 3.50 20.12
N ASP A 448 21.98 3.67 21.38
CA ASP A 448 21.20 2.68 22.12
C ASP A 448 19.83 2.44 21.46
N PHE A 449 19.21 3.47 20.87
CA PHE A 449 18.00 3.32 20.04
C PHE A 449 18.28 2.52 18.77
N ILE A 450 19.35 2.83 18.03
CA ILE A 450 19.72 2.14 16.78
C ILE A 450 20.03 0.67 17.05
N GLU A 451 20.78 0.38 18.12
CA GLU A 451 21.09 -1.00 18.53
C GLU A 451 19.84 -1.75 19.01
N ALA A 452 18.97 -1.10 19.79
CA ALA A 452 17.70 -1.69 20.22
C ALA A 452 16.79 -2.01 19.03
N THR A 453 16.74 -1.12 18.03
CA THR A 453 16.01 -1.33 16.77
C THR A 453 16.51 -2.59 16.06
N ARG A 454 17.84 -2.73 15.92
CA ARG A 454 18.45 -3.92 15.31
C ARG A 454 18.10 -5.19 16.10
N TRP A 455 18.19 -5.13 17.42
CA TRP A 455 17.86 -6.25 18.28
C TRP A 455 16.39 -6.66 18.14
N ILE A 456 15.46 -5.71 18.19
CA ILE A 456 14.02 -5.96 18.05
C ILE A 456 13.72 -6.66 16.72
N ARG A 457 14.28 -6.16 15.62
CA ARG A 457 14.06 -6.76 14.29
C ARG A 457 14.65 -8.17 14.15
N GLN A 458 15.71 -8.49 14.89
CA GLN A 458 16.33 -9.81 14.87
C GLN A 458 15.62 -10.83 15.79
N HIS A 459 15.02 -10.38 16.90
CA HIS A 459 14.54 -11.27 17.97
C HIS A 459 13.00 -11.30 18.09
N LEU A 460 12.31 -10.21 17.77
CA LEU A 460 10.85 -10.10 17.88
C LEU A 460 10.23 -10.29 16.50
N ARG A 461 9.92 -11.54 16.16
CA ARG A 461 9.47 -11.93 14.82
C ARG A 461 8.20 -11.17 14.42
N HIS A 462 8.18 -10.65 13.20
CA HIS A 462 7.09 -9.85 12.60
C HIS A 462 6.83 -8.48 13.23
N ALA A 463 7.34 -8.18 14.43
CA ALA A 463 7.20 -6.86 15.04
C ALA A 463 7.88 -5.78 14.19
N ARG A 464 7.28 -4.59 14.21
CA ARG A 464 7.78 -3.38 13.56
C ARG A 464 8.41 -2.45 14.61
N VAL A 465 9.18 -1.48 14.14
CA VAL A 465 9.82 -0.48 15.01
C VAL A 465 9.43 0.92 14.55
N SER A 466 9.08 1.78 15.50
CA SER A 466 8.80 3.20 15.30
C SER A 466 9.53 4.08 16.31
N GLY A 467 9.34 5.39 16.19
CA GLY A 467 9.84 6.39 17.12
C GLY A 467 9.46 7.81 16.70
N GLY A 468 9.31 8.71 17.68
CA GLY A 468 9.16 10.14 17.47
C GLY A 468 10.46 10.82 17.05
N LEU A 469 10.69 11.01 15.75
CA LEU A 469 11.97 11.52 15.23
C LEU A 469 12.31 12.91 15.76
N SER A 470 11.32 13.78 15.86
CA SER A 470 11.51 15.17 16.30
C SER A 470 12.13 15.31 17.71
N ASN A 471 12.07 14.26 18.53
CA ASN A 471 12.68 14.23 19.87
C ASN A 471 14.20 14.22 19.84
N VAL A 472 14.83 13.61 18.82
CA VAL A 472 16.30 13.47 18.77
C VAL A 472 17.00 14.82 18.74
N SER A 473 16.40 15.82 18.09
CA SER A 473 16.99 17.15 17.86
C SER A 473 16.45 18.23 18.79
N PHE A 474 15.80 17.85 19.89
CA PHE A 474 15.14 18.79 20.82
C PHE A 474 16.10 19.86 21.38
N SER A 475 17.37 19.49 21.63
CA SER A 475 18.42 20.38 22.12
C SER A 475 18.72 21.57 21.17
N PHE A 476 18.33 21.46 19.90
CA PHE A 476 18.57 22.46 18.85
C PHE A 476 17.29 23.18 18.39
N ARG A 477 16.24 23.21 19.23
CA ARG A 477 14.99 23.95 18.94
C ARG A 477 15.29 25.40 18.53
N GLY A 478 14.68 25.82 17.42
CA GLY A 478 14.89 27.14 16.81
C GLY A 478 16.04 27.20 15.79
N ASN A 479 16.76 26.10 15.54
CA ASN A 479 17.73 25.98 14.46
C ASN A 479 17.33 24.83 13.50
N ASP A 480 16.36 25.11 12.64
CA ASP A 480 15.79 24.09 11.74
C ASP A 480 16.81 23.44 10.79
N PRO A 481 17.77 24.15 10.17
CA PRO A 481 18.79 23.51 9.33
C PRO A 481 19.61 22.43 10.06
N VAL A 482 19.97 22.67 11.32
CA VAL A 482 20.66 21.68 12.16
C VAL A 482 19.74 20.51 12.48
N ARG A 483 18.48 20.79 12.85
CA ARG A 483 17.51 19.74 13.20
C ARG A 483 17.25 18.81 12.02
N GLU A 484 17.04 19.37 10.83
CA GLU A 484 16.80 18.61 9.60
C GLU A 484 18.00 17.73 9.23
N ALA A 485 19.23 18.22 9.42
CA ALA A 485 20.44 17.42 9.23
C ALA A 485 20.53 16.26 10.23
N ILE A 486 20.23 16.49 11.51
CA ILE A 486 20.19 15.44 12.54
C ILE A 486 19.12 14.40 12.20
N HIS A 487 17.91 14.84 11.83
CA HIS A 487 16.80 13.97 11.43
C HIS A 487 17.18 13.07 10.27
N THR A 488 17.76 13.65 9.22
CA THR A 488 18.16 12.94 8.00
C THR A 488 19.24 11.90 8.27
N ALA A 489 20.30 12.28 9.00
CA ALA A 489 21.38 11.36 9.35
C ALA A 489 20.93 10.24 10.30
N PHE A 490 20.11 10.58 11.30
CA PHE A 490 19.57 9.60 12.24
C PHE A 490 18.69 8.57 11.52
N LEU A 491 17.75 9.02 10.67
CA LEU A 491 16.89 8.12 9.89
C LEU A 491 17.71 7.20 8.98
N TYR A 492 18.70 7.72 8.27
CA TYR A 492 19.56 6.92 7.38
C TYR A 492 20.17 5.72 8.11
N HIS A 493 20.71 5.95 9.31
CA HIS A 493 21.34 4.89 10.11
C HIS A 493 20.32 3.99 10.81
N ALA A 494 19.23 4.54 11.34
CA ALA A 494 18.18 3.77 12.00
C ALA A 494 17.42 2.85 11.03
N ILE A 495 17.16 3.29 9.80
CA ILE A 495 16.51 2.48 8.76
C ILE A 495 17.41 1.30 8.38
N LYS A 496 18.72 1.52 8.23
CA LYS A 496 19.68 0.43 8.02
C LYS A 496 19.73 -0.57 9.17
N ALA A 497 19.46 -0.12 10.40
CA ALA A 497 19.33 -1.00 11.56
C ALA A 497 17.96 -1.71 11.62
N GLY A 498 17.00 -1.33 10.76
CA GLY A 498 15.70 -1.98 10.63
C GLY A 498 14.51 -1.16 11.13
N LEU A 499 14.66 0.17 11.30
CA LEU A 499 13.54 1.06 11.60
C LEU A 499 12.54 1.04 10.43
N THR A 500 11.30 0.65 10.70
CA THR A 500 10.28 0.42 9.65
C THR A 500 9.40 1.62 9.38
N MET A 501 9.20 2.47 10.40
CA MET A 501 8.40 3.68 10.30
C MET A 501 8.87 4.71 11.34
N ALA A 502 8.52 5.98 11.20
CA ALA A 502 8.71 6.96 12.28
C ALA A 502 7.70 8.10 12.17
N ILE A 503 7.43 8.76 13.30
CA ILE A 503 6.64 9.99 13.38
C ILE A 503 7.56 11.15 13.03
N VAL A 504 7.28 11.78 11.89
CA VAL A 504 8.16 12.72 11.20
C VAL A 504 7.38 13.87 10.58
N ASN A 505 8.05 15.01 10.41
CA ASN A 505 7.60 16.02 9.45
C ASN A 505 8.04 15.60 8.04
N ALA A 506 7.19 14.87 7.32
CA ALA A 506 7.49 14.31 6.01
C ALA A 506 8.02 15.36 5.00
N GLY A 507 7.64 16.64 5.15
CA GLY A 507 8.08 17.72 4.29
C GLY A 507 9.52 18.21 4.52
N GLN A 508 10.12 17.95 5.70
CA GLN A 508 11.39 18.50 6.20
C GLN A 508 12.55 17.48 6.23
N ILE A 509 12.36 16.28 5.70
CA ILE A 509 13.45 15.30 5.61
C ILE A 509 14.32 15.68 4.41
N GLY A 510 15.64 15.79 4.61
CA GLY A 510 16.65 16.11 3.59
C GLY A 510 17.28 14.88 2.95
N VAL A 511 18.11 15.06 1.92
CA VAL A 511 18.86 13.97 1.28
C VAL A 511 20.19 13.82 2.03
N TYR A 512 20.52 12.60 2.45
CA TYR A 512 21.69 12.34 3.30
C TYR A 512 23.02 12.85 2.69
N ASP A 513 23.23 12.58 1.40
CA ASP A 513 24.45 12.97 0.68
C ASP A 513 24.59 14.48 0.46
N GLU A 514 23.49 15.23 0.57
CA GLU A 514 23.49 16.68 0.37
C GLU A 514 23.73 17.45 1.67
N ILE A 515 23.80 16.77 2.81
CA ILE A 515 24.19 17.40 4.07
C ILE A 515 25.64 17.89 3.92
N PRO A 516 25.92 19.19 4.16
CA PRO A 516 27.28 19.72 4.07
C PRO A 516 28.26 18.87 4.90
N LYS A 517 29.39 18.47 4.32
CA LYS A 517 30.31 17.49 4.93
C LYS A 517 30.71 17.81 6.37
N GLU A 518 30.99 19.09 6.65
CA GLU A 518 31.35 19.53 8.00
C GLU A 518 30.19 19.39 8.98
N LEU A 519 28.96 19.77 8.57
CA LEU A 519 27.75 19.58 9.39
C LEU A 519 27.46 18.09 9.59
N LEU A 520 27.60 17.27 8.55
CA LEU A 520 27.39 15.83 8.64
C LEU A 520 28.36 15.17 9.63
N GLU A 521 29.64 15.55 9.60
CA GLU A 521 30.62 15.05 10.57
C GLU A 521 30.20 15.35 12.02
N ARG A 522 29.77 16.60 12.30
CA ARG A 522 29.32 16.97 13.67
C ARG A 522 28.05 16.26 14.08
N VAL A 523 27.12 16.08 13.14
CA VAL A 523 25.88 15.33 13.37
C VAL A 523 26.18 13.86 13.65
N GLU A 524 27.05 13.21 12.88
CA GLU A 524 27.45 11.83 13.13
C GLU A 524 28.23 11.68 14.44
N ASP A 525 29.06 12.66 14.81
CA ASP A 525 29.77 12.64 16.08
C ASP A 525 28.82 12.61 17.28
N ILE A 526 27.71 13.37 17.26
CA ILE A 526 26.71 13.35 18.34
C ILE A 526 25.75 12.15 18.26
N ILE A 527 25.49 11.60 17.08
CA ILE A 527 24.65 10.40 16.93
C ILE A 527 25.39 9.15 17.42
N PHE A 528 26.69 9.07 17.15
CA PHE A 528 27.52 7.89 17.43
C PHE A 528 28.48 8.05 18.59
N ASP A 529 28.39 9.15 19.34
CA ASP A 529 29.25 9.42 20.51
C ASP A 529 30.75 9.17 20.18
N ARG A 530 31.20 9.61 18.99
CA ARG A 530 32.54 9.25 18.46
C ARG A 530 33.67 9.91 19.25
N ARG A 531 33.34 10.91 20.05
CA ARG A 531 34.28 11.74 20.79
C ARG A 531 33.63 12.40 22.01
N PRO A 532 34.37 12.62 23.10
CA PRO A 532 33.82 13.19 24.34
C PRO A 532 33.25 14.61 24.20
N ASP A 533 33.83 15.44 23.34
CA ASP A 533 33.46 16.85 23.12
C ASP A 533 32.48 17.04 21.93
N ALA A 534 31.81 15.97 21.47
CA ALA A 534 30.90 16.02 20.33
C ALA A 534 29.76 17.04 20.52
N ALA A 535 29.12 17.02 21.70
CA ALA A 535 28.00 17.91 22.02
C ALA A 535 28.43 19.38 22.01
N GLU A 536 29.54 19.71 22.68
CA GLU A 536 30.09 21.08 22.73
C GLU A 536 30.43 21.59 21.33
N ARG A 537 31.14 20.78 20.53
CA ARG A 537 31.48 21.09 19.14
C ARG A 537 30.24 21.36 18.30
N MET A 538 29.19 20.58 18.48
CA MET A 538 27.94 20.74 17.72
C MET A 538 27.17 22.00 18.14
N VAL A 539 27.13 22.31 19.44
CA VAL A 539 26.51 23.55 19.94
C VAL A 539 27.22 24.79 19.39
N VAL A 540 28.55 24.83 19.47
CA VAL A 540 29.35 25.95 18.91
C VAL A 540 29.14 26.07 17.41
N PHE A 541 29.15 24.95 16.68
CA PHE A 541 28.89 24.96 15.25
C PHE A 541 27.46 25.41 14.92
N ALA A 542 26.47 24.98 15.69
CA ALA A 542 25.08 25.37 15.49
C ALA A 542 24.88 26.90 15.60
N GLU A 543 25.70 27.62 16.37
CA GLU A 543 25.66 29.08 16.42
C GLU A 543 26.10 29.74 15.10
N THR A 544 27.04 29.14 14.37
CA THR A 544 27.45 29.65 13.05
C THR A 544 26.36 29.41 12.01
N VAL A 545 25.54 28.38 12.20
CA VAL A 545 24.38 28.04 11.35
C VAL A 545 23.13 28.88 11.72
N LYS A 546 22.98 29.30 12.98
CA LYS A 546 21.87 30.16 13.49
C LYS A 546 21.76 31.51 12.76
N GLY A 547 22.83 31.99 12.12
CA GLY A 547 22.94 33.33 11.55
C GLY A 547 22.27 33.56 10.19
N LYS A 548 21.75 32.53 9.50
CA LYS A 548 20.95 32.72 8.28
C LYS A 548 19.47 32.69 8.60
N GLY A 549 19.02 33.66 9.40
CA GLY A 549 17.62 34.11 9.39
C GLY A 549 17.31 34.74 8.03
N ARG A 550 17.25 33.93 6.98
CA ARG A 550 16.67 34.35 5.72
C ARG A 550 15.15 34.25 5.91
N ALA A 551 14.46 35.39 5.93
CA ALA A 551 13.28 35.48 5.07
C ALA A 551 13.67 34.77 3.78
N ALA A 552 12.96 33.73 3.35
CA ALA A 552 13.36 32.81 2.30
C ALA A 552 13.85 33.54 1.03
N VAL A 553 15.12 33.94 1.02
CA VAL A 553 15.85 34.34 -0.16
C VAL A 553 16.44 33.01 -0.58
N GLU A 554 15.77 32.36 -1.53
CA GLU A 554 16.27 31.14 -2.16
C GLU A 554 17.77 31.30 -2.40
N ASP A 555 18.57 30.32 -1.96
CA ASP A 555 19.96 30.26 -2.36
C ASP A 555 19.99 29.91 -3.85
N LEU A 556 19.98 30.93 -4.71
CA LEU A 556 19.92 30.80 -6.16
C LEU A 556 21.29 30.52 -6.79
N ALA A 557 22.33 30.18 -6.00
CA ALA A 557 23.66 29.88 -6.55
C ALA A 557 23.63 28.74 -7.59
N TRP A 558 22.74 27.76 -7.43
CA TRP A 558 22.52 26.70 -8.42
C TRP A 558 21.95 27.21 -9.76
N ARG A 559 21.36 28.41 -9.80
CA ARG A 559 20.87 29.03 -11.05
C ARG A 559 22.00 29.43 -11.99
N GLU A 560 23.21 29.59 -11.48
CA GLU A 560 24.39 29.90 -12.29
C GLU A 560 24.92 28.68 -13.05
N ALA A 561 24.44 27.47 -12.72
CA ALA A 561 24.81 26.24 -13.42
C ALA A 561 24.16 26.11 -14.81
N PRO A 562 24.70 25.27 -15.71
CA PRO A 562 24.07 24.95 -16.99
C PRO A 562 22.64 24.39 -16.83
N VAL A 563 21.75 24.69 -17.77
CA VAL A 563 20.31 24.33 -17.68
C VAL A 563 20.07 22.83 -17.41
N ALA A 564 20.89 21.92 -17.93
CA ALA A 564 20.79 20.49 -17.64
C ALA A 564 21.03 20.15 -16.15
N GLU A 565 22.03 20.79 -15.54
CA GLU A 565 22.34 20.65 -14.12
C GLU A 565 21.25 21.31 -13.26
N ARG A 566 20.68 22.43 -13.72
CA ARG A 566 19.54 23.08 -13.05
C ARG A 566 18.28 22.22 -13.05
N LEU A 567 17.96 21.57 -14.18
CA LEU A 567 16.85 20.62 -14.28
C LEU A 567 17.06 19.43 -13.34
N THR A 568 18.28 18.88 -13.31
CA THR A 568 18.65 17.80 -12.38
C THR A 568 18.50 18.24 -10.92
N HIS A 569 19.01 19.42 -10.57
CA HIS A 569 18.90 19.99 -9.23
C HIS A 569 17.44 20.19 -8.82
N ALA A 570 16.61 20.76 -9.70
CA ALA A 570 15.19 20.97 -9.44
C ALA A 570 14.44 19.65 -9.20
N LEU A 571 14.77 18.60 -9.97
CA LEU A 571 14.22 17.26 -9.78
C LEU A 571 14.64 16.64 -8.45
N VAL A 572 15.94 16.65 -8.11
CA VAL A 572 16.44 16.07 -6.84
C VAL A 572 15.89 16.80 -5.62
N LYS A 573 15.80 18.14 -5.68
CA LYS A 573 15.29 18.97 -4.57
C LYS A 573 13.78 19.10 -4.53
N GLY A 574 13.06 18.67 -5.58
CA GLY A 574 11.61 18.83 -5.67
C GLY A 574 11.17 20.29 -5.82
N ILE A 575 11.96 21.13 -6.51
CA ILE A 575 11.71 22.55 -6.72
C ILE A 575 10.81 22.74 -7.96
N THR A 576 9.60 23.29 -7.75
CA THR A 576 8.65 23.61 -8.83
C THR A 576 8.82 25.02 -9.38
N ASN A 577 9.49 25.90 -8.64
CA ASN A 577 9.82 27.24 -9.11
C ASN A 577 10.88 27.13 -10.23
N TRP A 578 10.78 27.93 -11.28
CA TRP A 578 11.74 27.97 -12.41
C TRP A 578 11.73 26.74 -13.35
N ILE A 579 11.10 25.62 -12.98
CA ILE A 579 11.13 24.40 -13.80
C ILE A 579 10.59 24.60 -15.22
N VAL A 580 9.54 25.42 -15.37
CA VAL A 580 8.95 25.75 -16.67
C VAL A 580 9.94 26.53 -17.54
N GLU A 581 10.62 27.51 -16.95
CA GLU A 581 11.59 28.36 -17.65
C GLU A 581 12.82 27.56 -18.08
N ASP A 582 13.36 26.72 -17.19
CA ASP A 582 14.49 25.84 -17.51
C ASP A 582 14.13 24.79 -18.56
N THR A 583 12.90 24.26 -18.50
CA THR A 583 12.39 23.31 -19.49
C THR A 583 12.27 23.98 -20.86
N GLU A 584 11.81 25.23 -20.92
CA GLU A 584 11.74 26.00 -22.15
C GLU A 584 13.13 26.35 -22.71
N GLU A 585 14.05 26.78 -21.86
CA GLU A 585 15.43 27.07 -22.27
C GLU A 585 16.09 25.81 -22.87
N MET A 586 15.93 24.66 -22.22
CA MET A 586 16.42 23.39 -22.73
C MET A 586 15.74 23.00 -24.05
N ARG A 587 14.42 23.20 -24.17
CA ARG A 587 13.66 22.95 -25.40
C ARG A 587 14.21 23.78 -26.57
N GLN A 588 14.51 25.06 -26.34
CA GLN A 588 15.08 25.95 -27.34
C GLN A 588 16.49 25.53 -27.75
N GLN A 589 17.34 25.11 -26.81
CA GLN A 589 18.67 24.58 -27.10
C GLN A 589 18.61 23.31 -27.97
N ILE A 590 17.70 22.40 -27.63
CA ILE A 590 17.47 21.17 -28.40
C ILE A 590 16.90 21.48 -29.79
N GLU A 591 15.92 22.38 -29.91
CA GLU A 591 15.36 22.81 -31.21
C GLU A 591 16.44 23.48 -32.09
N ALA A 592 17.29 24.34 -31.51
CA ALA A 592 18.41 24.97 -32.21
C ALA A 592 19.46 23.96 -32.72
N ALA A 593 19.60 22.82 -32.03
CA ALA A 593 20.44 21.70 -32.46
C ALA A 593 19.76 20.78 -33.51
N GLY A 594 18.57 21.13 -34.01
CA GLY A 594 17.79 20.31 -34.94
C GLY A 594 17.08 19.13 -34.26
N GLY A 595 17.01 19.15 -32.93
CA GLY A 595 16.32 18.17 -32.11
C GLY A 595 14.82 18.43 -31.98
N ARG A 596 14.13 17.48 -31.33
CA ARG A 596 12.68 17.51 -31.12
C ARG A 596 12.36 17.81 -29.65
N PRO A 597 11.28 18.53 -29.31
CA PRO A 597 10.90 18.83 -27.93
C PRO A 597 10.84 17.60 -27.00
N ILE A 598 10.52 16.41 -27.54
CA ILE A 598 10.51 15.14 -26.78
C ILE A 598 11.88 14.78 -26.17
N GLN A 599 12.99 15.23 -26.79
CA GLN A 599 14.35 14.92 -26.33
C GLN A 599 14.72 15.65 -25.04
N VAL A 600 13.99 16.71 -24.65
CA VAL A 600 14.11 17.31 -23.30
C VAL A 600 13.69 16.30 -22.23
N ILE A 601 12.67 15.49 -22.53
CA ILE A 601 12.17 14.44 -21.65
C ILE A 601 13.15 13.27 -21.66
N GLU A 602 13.52 12.76 -22.83
CA GLU A 602 14.38 11.57 -22.98
C GLU A 602 15.83 11.78 -22.49
N GLY A 603 16.33 13.02 -22.48
CA GLY A 603 17.67 13.35 -21.98
C GLY A 603 17.64 13.95 -20.56
N PRO A 604 17.80 15.27 -20.41
CA PRO A 604 18.13 15.92 -19.14
C PRO A 604 17.10 15.70 -18.02
N LEU A 605 15.80 15.58 -18.34
CA LEU A 605 14.78 15.26 -17.33
C LEU A 605 14.87 13.81 -16.85
N MET A 606 15.10 12.86 -17.76
CA MET A 606 15.31 11.44 -17.39
C MET A 606 16.63 11.23 -16.66
N ASP A 607 17.70 11.92 -17.04
CA ASP A 607 18.98 11.90 -16.31
C ASP A 607 18.81 12.34 -14.86
N GLY A 608 18.07 13.43 -14.63
CA GLY A 608 17.73 13.86 -13.27
C GLY A 608 16.89 12.84 -12.50
N MET A 609 15.95 12.17 -13.17
CA MET A 609 15.17 11.08 -12.56
C MET A 609 16.00 9.83 -12.27
N ASN A 610 17.02 9.52 -13.07
CA ASN A 610 17.96 8.43 -12.80
C ASN A 610 18.76 8.71 -11.51
N VAL A 611 19.22 9.96 -11.32
CA VAL A 611 19.88 10.38 -10.06
C VAL A 611 18.96 10.22 -8.86
N VAL A 612 17.68 10.62 -8.98
CA VAL A 612 16.66 10.40 -7.94
C VAL A 612 16.51 8.89 -7.66
N GLY A 613 16.48 8.06 -8.70
CA GLY A 613 16.41 6.60 -8.59
C GLY A 613 17.61 5.99 -7.86
N ASP A 614 18.83 6.43 -8.19
CA ASP A 614 20.07 5.99 -7.55
C ASP A 614 20.12 6.37 -6.06
N LEU A 615 19.76 7.62 -5.74
CA LEU A 615 19.70 8.11 -4.36
C LEU A 615 18.65 7.36 -3.53
N PHE A 616 17.50 7.08 -4.13
CA PHE A 616 16.44 6.30 -3.50
C PHE A 616 16.84 4.84 -3.29
N GLY A 617 17.40 4.19 -4.31
CA GLY A 617 17.91 2.81 -4.24
C GLY A 617 19.04 2.62 -3.24
N ALA A 618 19.87 3.66 -3.03
CA ALA A 618 20.91 3.68 -2.01
C ALA A 618 20.38 3.98 -0.59
N GLY A 619 19.07 4.24 -0.41
CA GLY A 619 18.45 4.60 0.86
C GLY A 619 18.82 6.00 1.37
N LYS A 620 19.32 6.88 0.49
CA LYS A 620 19.77 8.25 0.81
C LYS A 620 18.69 9.30 0.57
N MET A 621 17.66 8.93 -0.19
CA MET A 621 16.46 9.71 -0.45
C MET A 621 15.24 8.87 -0.05
N PHE A 622 14.20 9.50 0.48
CA PHE A 622 12.99 8.85 0.99
C PHE A 622 11.78 9.09 0.07
N LEU A 623 10.77 8.24 0.20
CA LEU A 623 9.58 8.27 -0.66
C LEU A 623 8.90 9.67 -0.77
N PRO A 624 8.72 10.46 0.31
CA PRO A 624 8.23 11.85 0.22
C PRO A 624 8.99 12.74 -0.75
N GLN A 625 10.31 12.59 -0.80
CA GLN A 625 11.18 13.39 -1.65
C GLN A 625 11.03 12.95 -3.11
N VAL A 626 10.95 11.64 -3.36
CA VAL A 626 10.69 11.09 -4.70
C VAL A 626 9.33 11.56 -5.23
N VAL A 627 8.30 11.64 -4.38
CA VAL A 627 6.99 12.19 -4.76
C VAL A 627 7.09 13.67 -5.15
N LYS A 628 7.88 14.48 -4.43
CA LYS A 628 8.14 15.88 -4.83
C LYS A 628 8.87 15.95 -6.18
N SER A 629 9.87 15.11 -6.42
CA SER A 629 10.58 15.01 -7.71
C SER A 629 9.63 14.65 -8.85
N ALA A 630 8.73 13.69 -8.64
CA ALA A 630 7.73 13.30 -9.61
C ALA A 630 6.76 14.46 -9.97
N ARG A 631 6.42 15.32 -9.01
CA ARG A 631 5.61 16.52 -9.26
C ARG A 631 6.35 17.53 -10.14
N VAL A 632 7.63 17.78 -9.88
CA VAL A 632 8.49 18.65 -10.71
C VAL A 632 8.57 18.11 -12.14
N MET A 633 8.81 16.81 -12.28
CA MET A 633 8.83 16.10 -13.57
C MET A 633 7.51 16.29 -14.32
N LYS A 634 6.37 16.08 -13.65
CA LYS A 634 5.04 16.27 -14.25
C LYS A 634 4.82 17.69 -14.76
N GLN A 635 5.26 18.71 -14.00
CA GLN A 635 5.13 20.12 -14.40
C GLN A 635 6.01 20.46 -15.60
N ALA A 636 7.25 19.96 -15.63
CA ALA A 636 8.16 20.09 -16.79
C ALA A 636 7.55 19.46 -18.05
N VAL A 637 7.08 18.21 -17.95
CA VAL A 637 6.45 17.49 -19.06
C VAL A 637 5.19 18.22 -19.55
N ALA A 638 4.34 18.71 -18.63
CA ALA A 638 3.12 19.44 -19.00
C ALA A 638 3.42 20.71 -19.82
N HIS A 639 4.53 21.40 -19.54
CA HIS A 639 4.98 22.54 -20.36
C HIS A 639 5.36 22.14 -21.78
N LEU A 640 5.95 20.95 -21.97
CA LEU A 640 6.39 20.47 -23.28
C LEU A 640 5.24 19.96 -24.16
N VAL A 641 4.13 19.48 -23.58
CA VAL A 641 3.00 18.89 -24.31
C VAL A 641 2.48 19.78 -25.46
N PRO A 642 2.17 21.08 -25.26
CA PRO A 642 1.68 21.93 -26.35
C PRO A 642 2.66 22.09 -27.52
N TYR A 643 3.97 22.10 -27.25
CA TYR A 643 4.99 22.21 -28.30
C TYR A 643 5.09 20.94 -29.13
N ILE A 644 4.95 19.78 -28.47
CA ILE A 644 4.93 18.48 -29.15
C ILE A 644 3.64 18.33 -29.98
N GLU A 645 2.50 18.82 -29.49
CA GLU A 645 1.25 18.86 -30.25
C GLU A 645 1.28 19.86 -31.42
N ALA A 646 1.91 21.02 -31.25
CA ALA A 646 2.07 22.01 -32.32
C ALA A 646 3.04 21.54 -33.42
N GLU A 647 4.07 20.77 -33.05
CA GLU A 647 4.93 20.06 -34.00
C GLU A 647 4.10 19.03 -34.81
N LYS A 648 3.22 18.28 -34.14
CA LYS A 648 2.26 17.36 -34.79
C LYS A 648 1.32 18.09 -35.77
N ALA A 649 0.76 19.24 -35.37
CA ALA A 649 -0.13 20.02 -36.24
C ALA A 649 0.60 20.56 -37.50
N ARG A 650 1.90 20.90 -37.39
CA ARG A 650 2.75 21.29 -38.53
C ARG A 650 2.99 20.15 -39.53
N LEU A 651 2.91 18.89 -39.08
CA LEU A 651 3.12 17.71 -39.92
C LEU A 651 1.87 17.26 -40.71
N GLY A 652 0.71 17.89 -40.46
CA GLY A 652 -0.52 17.79 -41.27
C GLY A 652 -1.50 16.67 -40.88
N ASP A 653 -2.80 16.98 -40.91
CA ASP A 653 -3.92 16.07 -40.61
C ASP A 653 -4.10 15.03 -41.74
N LEU A 654 -3.55 13.84 -41.50
CA LEU A 654 -3.75 12.65 -42.31
C LEU A 654 -4.77 11.74 -41.60
N LYS A 655 -5.54 10.93 -42.34
CA LYS A 655 -6.39 9.89 -41.72
C LYS A 655 -5.56 9.03 -40.76
N PRO A 656 -5.99 8.82 -39.51
CA PRO A 656 -5.18 8.10 -38.54
C PRO A 656 -4.89 6.68 -39.03
N LYS A 657 -3.64 6.24 -38.87
CA LYS A 657 -3.12 4.94 -39.34
C LYS A 657 -3.70 3.75 -38.58
N GLY A 658 -4.31 4.01 -37.42
CA GLY A 658 -4.94 3.03 -36.53
C GLY A 658 -5.21 3.66 -35.16
N LYS A 659 -6.04 3.00 -34.36
CA LYS A 659 -6.40 3.41 -33.00
C LYS A 659 -5.78 2.49 -31.96
N ILE A 660 -5.17 3.08 -30.92
CA ILE A 660 -4.41 2.36 -29.91
C ILE A 660 -4.92 2.74 -28.52
N VAL A 661 -5.27 1.75 -27.71
CA VAL A 661 -5.57 1.96 -26.28
C VAL A 661 -4.31 1.70 -25.48
N LEU A 662 -3.88 2.68 -24.68
CA LEU A 662 -2.70 2.58 -23.82
C LEU A 662 -3.11 2.66 -22.35
N ALA A 663 -2.55 1.77 -21.53
CA ALA A 663 -2.80 1.73 -20.09
C ALA A 663 -1.54 1.34 -19.31
N THR A 664 -1.34 1.97 -18.15
CA THR A 664 -0.44 1.39 -17.14
C THR A 664 -1.29 0.43 -16.31
N VAL A 665 -0.81 -0.81 -16.18
CA VAL A 665 -1.58 -1.91 -15.60
C VAL A 665 -1.94 -1.68 -14.12
N LYS A 666 -2.93 -2.41 -13.62
CA LYS A 666 -3.37 -2.36 -12.21
C LYS A 666 -2.17 -2.53 -11.27
N GLY A 667 -2.16 -1.74 -10.19
CA GLY A 667 -1.09 -1.78 -9.19
C GLY A 667 0.16 -0.97 -9.56
N ASP A 668 0.19 -0.39 -10.75
CA ASP A 668 1.31 0.41 -11.22
C ASP A 668 0.89 1.86 -11.51
N VAL A 669 1.60 2.81 -10.90
CA VAL A 669 1.36 4.26 -10.97
C VAL A 669 2.26 4.98 -11.96
N HIS A 670 3.22 4.28 -12.56
CA HIS A 670 4.20 4.90 -13.44
C HIS A 670 3.64 5.06 -14.86
N ASP A 671 3.56 6.29 -15.36
CA ASP A 671 3.01 6.59 -16.68
C ASP A 671 3.92 7.38 -17.61
N ILE A 672 5.12 7.77 -17.18
CA ILE A 672 6.04 8.59 -18.00
C ILE A 672 6.30 7.91 -19.35
N GLY A 673 6.79 6.66 -19.32
CA GLY A 673 7.08 5.90 -20.55
C GLY A 673 5.85 5.71 -21.44
N LYS A 674 4.68 5.41 -20.85
CA LYS A 674 3.40 5.30 -21.56
C LYS A 674 3.00 6.62 -22.22
N ASN A 675 3.13 7.73 -21.50
CA ASN A 675 2.76 9.05 -22.01
C ASN A 675 3.70 9.48 -23.14
N ILE A 676 4.99 9.18 -23.05
CA ILE A 676 5.95 9.35 -24.16
C ILE A 676 5.52 8.51 -25.37
N VAL A 677 5.21 7.21 -25.18
CA VAL A 677 4.71 6.34 -26.25
C VAL A 677 3.42 6.89 -26.88
N ALA A 678 2.48 7.37 -26.07
CA ALA A 678 1.24 7.98 -26.55
C ALA A 678 1.52 9.16 -27.46
N VAL A 679 2.42 10.06 -27.03
CA VAL A 679 2.87 11.22 -27.78
C VAL A 679 3.58 10.81 -29.07
N VAL A 680 4.53 9.86 -29.01
CA VAL A 680 5.25 9.35 -30.18
C VAL A 680 4.30 8.75 -31.21
N LEU A 681 3.33 7.95 -30.80
CA LEU A 681 2.31 7.37 -31.68
C LEU A 681 1.42 8.46 -32.28
N GLN A 682 0.99 9.44 -31.48
CA GLN A 682 0.22 10.59 -31.95
C GLN A 682 1.00 11.43 -32.98
N CYS A 683 2.29 11.68 -32.77
CA CYS A 683 3.17 12.35 -33.74
C CYS A 683 3.32 11.57 -35.05
N ASN A 684 3.07 10.26 -35.03
CA ASN A 684 3.15 9.38 -36.20
C ASN A 684 1.80 9.07 -36.84
N ASN A 685 0.79 9.89 -36.51
CA ASN A 685 -0.57 9.85 -37.05
C ASN A 685 -1.38 8.61 -36.61
N TYR A 686 -1.19 8.13 -35.38
CA TYR A 686 -2.11 7.18 -34.73
C TYR A 686 -3.08 7.91 -33.80
N GLU A 687 -4.29 7.39 -33.67
CA GLU A 687 -5.23 7.82 -32.64
C GLU A 687 -4.93 7.05 -31.35
N VAL A 688 -4.72 7.74 -30.24
CA VAL A 688 -4.33 7.11 -28.97
C VAL A 688 -5.34 7.47 -27.90
N VAL A 689 -5.93 6.45 -27.28
CA VAL A 689 -6.80 6.56 -26.11
C VAL A 689 -5.99 6.11 -24.90
N ASN A 690 -5.53 7.09 -24.12
CA ASN A 690 -4.70 6.85 -22.95
C ASN A 690 -5.58 6.76 -21.69
N LEU A 691 -5.62 5.59 -21.06
CA LEU A 691 -6.46 5.30 -19.89
C LEU A 691 -5.87 5.73 -18.55
N GLY A 692 -4.61 6.22 -18.54
CA GLY A 692 -3.93 6.62 -17.32
C GLY A 692 -3.28 5.46 -16.58
N VAL A 693 -3.25 5.55 -15.25
CA VAL A 693 -2.52 4.65 -14.34
C VAL A 693 -3.43 3.76 -13.52
N MET A 694 -2.86 2.68 -12.97
CA MET A 694 -3.57 1.70 -12.14
C MET A 694 -4.83 1.16 -12.81
N VAL A 695 -4.80 1.01 -14.13
CA VAL A 695 -6.00 0.70 -14.91
C VAL A 695 -6.30 -0.80 -14.80
N PRO A 696 -7.45 -1.21 -14.23
CA PRO A 696 -7.84 -2.61 -14.19
C PRO A 696 -8.17 -3.13 -15.59
N TRP A 697 -7.88 -4.40 -15.84
CA TRP A 697 -8.20 -5.10 -17.10
C TRP A 697 -9.57 -4.74 -17.67
N LYS A 698 -10.61 -4.78 -16.83
CA LYS A 698 -12.00 -4.53 -17.25
C LYS A 698 -12.17 -3.19 -17.95
N GLN A 699 -11.55 -2.13 -17.44
CA GLN A 699 -11.61 -0.80 -18.05
C GLN A 699 -10.84 -0.77 -19.37
N ILE A 700 -9.70 -1.47 -19.45
CA ILE A 700 -8.93 -1.61 -20.70
C ILE A 700 -9.77 -2.30 -21.76
N ALA A 701 -10.41 -3.41 -21.41
CA ALA A 701 -11.27 -4.19 -22.29
C ALA A 701 -12.48 -3.39 -22.78
N GLU A 702 -13.23 -2.78 -21.86
CA GLU A 702 -14.42 -1.98 -22.17
C GLU A 702 -14.10 -0.82 -23.11
N VAL A 703 -13.00 -0.10 -22.86
CA VAL A 703 -12.60 1.01 -23.73
C VAL A 703 -12.05 0.50 -25.06
N ALA A 704 -11.28 -0.59 -25.09
CA ALA A 704 -10.81 -1.19 -26.33
C ALA A 704 -11.96 -1.63 -27.25
N GLU A 705 -13.02 -2.23 -26.70
CA GLU A 705 -14.22 -2.60 -27.45
C GLU A 705 -15.02 -1.37 -27.90
N ARG A 706 -15.28 -0.42 -26.98
CA ARG A 706 -16.06 0.80 -27.27
C ARG A 706 -15.41 1.64 -28.35
N GLU A 707 -14.10 1.83 -28.25
CA GLU A 707 -13.33 2.66 -29.17
C GLU A 707 -12.95 1.93 -30.46
N LYS A 708 -13.17 0.60 -30.52
CA LYS A 708 -12.72 -0.30 -31.59
C LYS A 708 -11.22 -0.19 -31.81
N ALA A 709 -10.46 -0.38 -30.73
CA ALA A 709 -9.00 -0.31 -30.76
C ALA A 709 -8.40 -1.38 -31.68
N ASP A 710 -7.44 -0.97 -32.50
CA ASP A 710 -6.70 -1.88 -33.37
C ASP A 710 -5.51 -2.53 -32.63
N ILE A 711 -5.01 -1.90 -31.56
CA ILE A 711 -3.92 -2.39 -30.69
C ILE A 711 -4.18 -1.99 -29.23
N ILE A 712 -3.84 -2.86 -28.28
CA ILE A 712 -3.76 -2.54 -26.86
C ILE A 712 -2.28 -2.51 -26.45
N GLY A 713 -1.84 -1.45 -25.79
CA GLY A 713 -0.49 -1.34 -25.23
C GLY A 713 -0.52 -1.23 -23.71
N LEU A 714 0.24 -2.10 -23.05
CA LEU A 714 0.37 -2.15 -21.60
C LEU A 714 1.77 -1.68 -21.18
N SER A 715 1.81 -0.81 -20.17
CA SER A 715 3.03 -0.33 -19.54
C SER A 715 3.16 -0.83 -18.10
N GLY A 716 4.38 -1.16 -17.68
CA GLY A 716 4.70 -1.61 -16.34
C GLY A 716 6.17 -1.37 -15.99
N LEU A 717 6.42 -0.88 -14.79
CA LEU A 717 7.74 -0.51 -14.27
C LEU A 717 8.16 -1.36 -13.07
N ILE A 718 7.23 -1.98 -12.35
CA ILE A 718 7.54 -2.82 -11.19
C ILE A 718 7.36 -4.31 -11.50
N THR A 719 8.01 -5.18 -10.74
CA THR A 719 7.92 -6.64 -10.94
C THR A 719 6.48 -7.17 -10.87
N PRO A 720 5.61 -6.72 -9.94
CA PRO A 720 4.19 -7.11 -9.94
C PRO A 720 3.45 -6.77 -11.24
N SER A 721 3.84 -5.70 -11.95
CA SER A 721 3.22 -5.30 -13.20
C SER A 721 3.36 -6.35 -14.30
N LEU A 722 4.43 -7.14 -14.27
CA LEU A 722 4.64 -8.22 -15.24
C LEU A 722 3.63 -9.36 -15.06
N GLU A 723 3.30 -9.69 -13.81
CA GLU A 723 2.26 -10.67 -13.49
C GLU A 723 0.89 -10.15 -13.90
N GLU A 724 0.62 -8.87 -13.67
CA GLU A 724 -0.61 -8.21 -14.12
C GLU A 724 -0.71 -8.18 -15.65
N MET A 725 0.38 -7.92 -16.39
CA MET A 725 0.38 -8.03 -17.86
C MET A 725 0.07 -9.46 -18.34
N ALA A 726 0.63 -10.47 -17.67
CA ALA A 726 0.30 -11.87 -17.94
C ALA A 726 -1.17 -12.18 -17.63
N HIS A 727 -1.72 -11.61 -16.55
CA HIS A 727 -3.14 -11.69 -16.22
C HIS A 727 -4.02 -11.06 -17.32
N ASN A 728 -3.71 -9.83 -17.75
CA ASN A 728 -4.41 -9.17 -18.86
C ASN A 728 -4.39 -10.02 -20.14
N ALA A 729 -3.27 -10.65 -20.49
CA ALA A 729 -3.19 -11.56 -21.64
C ALA A 729 -4.13 -12.78 -21.50
N ARG A 730 -4.21 -13.40 -20.32
CA ARG A 730 -5.16 -14.50 -20.04
C ARG A 730 -6.60 -14.03 -20.17
N GLU A 731 -6.91 -12.86 -19.63
CA GLU A 731 -8.26 -12.32 -19.67
C GLU A 731 -8.66 -11.85 -21.09
N MET A 732 -7.73 -11.34 -21.90
CA MET A 732 -7.93 -11.10 -23.34
C MET A 732 -8.30 -12.39 -24.07
N GLN A 733 -7.57 -13.49 -23.80
CA GLN A 733 -7.87 -14.81 -24.38
C GLN A 733 -9.25 -15.30 -23.96
N ARG A 734 -9.58 -15.15 -22.69
CA ARG A 734 -10.85 -15.55 -22.11
C ARG A 734 -12.04 -14.74 -22.66
N ALA A 735 -11.84 -13.45 -22.90
CA ALA A 735 -12.81 -12.57 -23.54
C ALA A 735 -12.94 -12.82 -25.05
N GLY A 736 -12.13 -13.70 -25.64
CA GLY A 736 -12.15 -14.02 -27.06
C GLY A 736 -11.61 -12.89 -27.94
N MET A 737 -10.78 -11.99 -27.38
CA MET A 737 -10.19 -10.90 -28.15
C MET A 737 -9.15 -11.41 -29.16
N THR A 738 -8.99 -10.65 -30.24
CA THR A 738 -7.97 -10.92 -31.29
C THR A 738 -7.07 -9.71 -31.55
N ILE A 739 -7.20 -8.65 -30.73
CA ILE A 739 -6.44 -7.40 -30.83
C ILE A 739 -4.98 -7.68 -30.41
N PRO A 740 -3.96 -7.25 -31.19
CA PRO A 740 -2.56 -7.33 -30.78
C PRO A 740 -2.27 -6.61 -29.45
N LEU A 741 -1.42 -7.22 -28.63
CA LEU A 741 -0.98 -6.73 -27.33
C LEU A 741 0.48 -6.27 -27.40
N LEU A 742 0.74 -5.00 -27.12
CA LEU A 742 2.10 -4.47 -26.92
C LEU A 742 2.43 -4.45 -25.43
N VAL A 743 3.63 -4.92 -25.09
CA VAL A 743 4.16 -4.95 -23.73
C VAL A 743 5.40 -4.08 -23.68
N GLY A 744 5.43 -3.09 -22.79
CA GLY A 744 6.59 -2.22 -22.60
C GLY A 744 6.75 -1.72 -21.16
N GLY A 745 7.85 -1.02 -20.92
CA GLY A 745 8.23 -0.48 -19.61
C GLY A 745 9.51 -1.12 -19.05
N ALA A 746 10.13 -0.45 -18.06
CA ALA A 746 11.53 -0.68 -17.69
C ALA A 746 11.83 -2.11 -17.20
N THR A 747 10.88 -2.77 -16.54
CA THR A 747 11.04 -4.16 -16.06
C THR A 747 10.71 -5.22 -17.11
N THR A 748 10.15 -4.82 -18.25
CA THR A 748 9.79 -5.77 -19.31
C THR A 748 11.04 -6.20 -20.11
N SER A 749 11.05 -7.44 -20.57
CA SER A 749 12.13 -7.95 -21.43
C SER A 749 11.61 -8.92 -22.47
N ARG A 750 12.35 -9.08 -23.58
CA ARG A 750 12.03 -10.05 -24.63
C ARG A 750 11.80 -11.46 -24.08
N VAL A 751 12.70 -11.90 -23.20
CA VAL A 751 12.67 -13.25 -22.62
C VAL A 751 11.45 -13.41 -21.73
N HIS A 752 11.19 -12.45 -20.85
CA HIS A 752 10.03 -12.52 -19.96
C HIS A 752 8.72 -12.55 -20.76
N THR A 753 8.56 -11.66 -21.74
CA THR A 753 7.37 -11.62 -22.58
C THR A 753 7.15 -12.93 -23.33
N ALA A 754 8.19 -13.51 -23.93
CA ALA A 754 8.10 -14.78 -24.66
C ALA A 754 7.72 -15.99 -23.78
N VAL A 755 8.20 -16.02 -22.53
CA VAL A 755 8.04 -17.17 -21.62
C VAL A 755 6.82 -17.04 -20.70
N LYS A 756 6.45 -15.83 -20.28
CA LYS A 756 5.47 -15.61 -19.19
C LYS A 756 4.20 -14.89 -19.62
N ILE A 757 4.20 -14.13 -20.72
CA ILE A 757 3.03 -13.34 -21.14
C ILE A 757 2.44 -13.94 -22.43
N ALA A 758 3.24 -14.05 -23.48
CA ALA A 758 2.80 -14.53 -24.79
C ALA A 758 2.07 -15.90 -24.77
N PRO A 759 2.46 -16.90 -23.95
CA PRO A 759 1.75 -18.19 -23.92
C PRO A 759 0.29 -18.11 -23.45
N HIS A 760 -0.11 -17.01 -22.84
CA HIS A 760 -1.46 -16.85 -22.30
C HIS A 760 -2.47 -16.26 -23.28
N TYR A 761 -2.04 -15.82 -24.46
CA TYR A 761 -2.90 -15.19 -25.46
C TYR A 761 -2.54 -15.66 -26.87
N ALA A 762 -3.54 -16.12 -27.63
CA ALA A 762 -3.35 -16.61 -29.00
C ALA A 762 -3.12 -15.48 -30.02
N GLY A 763 -3.51 -14.24 -29.68
CA GLY A 763 -3.21 -13.08 -30.52
C GLY A 763 -1.74 -12.63 -30.40
N PRO A 764 -1.27 -11.74 -31.28
CA PRO A 764 0.13 -11.29 -31.26
C PRO A 764 0.46 -10.56 -29.95
N VAL A 765 1.51 -10.99 -29.23
CA VAL A 765 2.06 -10.31 -28.05
C VAL A 765 3.48 -9.84 -28.36
N VAL A 766 3.70 -8.53 -28.42
CA VAL A 766 4.98 -7.95 -28.85
C VAL A 766 5.63 -7.16 -27.72
N TRP A 767 6.88 -7.49 -27.41
CA TRP A 767 7.68 -6.66 -26.51
C TRP A 767 8.25 -5.46 -27.27
N VAL A 768 8.05 -4.26 -26.74
CA VAL A 768 8.57 -3.01 -27.30
C VAL A 768 9.59 -2.43 -26.31
N PRO A 769 10.90 -2.43 -26.66
CA PRO A 769 11.96 -2.06 -25.71
C PRO A 769 11.98 -0.57 -25.36
N ASP A 770 11.60 0.30 -26.29
CA ASP A 770 11.63 1.75 -26.12
C ASP A 770 10.55 2.44 -26.96
N ALA A 771 10.23 3.69 -26.60
CA ALA A 771 9.17 4.45 -27.25
C ALA A 771 9.45 4.75 -28.73
N SER A 772 10.72 4.90 -29.14
CA SER A 772 11.06 5.20 -30.54
C SER A 772 10.73 4.03 -31.48
N ARG A 773 10.72 2.79 -30.96
CA ARG A 773 10.45 1.57 -31.72
C ARG A 773 8.96 1.29 -31.89
N CYS A 774 8.08 1.88 -31.08
CA CYS A 774 6.65 1.54 -31.07
C CYS A 774 5.96 1.79 -32.41
N VAL A 775 6.40 2.82 -33.15
CA VAL A 775 5.81 3.23 -34.45
C VAL A 775 6.00 2.15 -35.52
N GLY A 776 7.22 1.60 -35.62
CA GLY A 776 7.53 0.56 -36.58
C GLY A 776 6.74 -0.72 -36.30
N VAL A 777 6.65 -1.10 -35.02
CA VAL A 777 5.86 -2.25 -34.57
C VAL A 777 4.38 -2.08 -34.93
N CYS A 778 3.78 -0.93 -34.60
CA CYS A 778 2.38 -0.67 -34.94
C CYS A 778 2.14 -0.71 -36.45
N SER A 779 3.05 -0.13 -37.24
CA SER A 779 2.95 -0.12 -38.70
C SER A 779 2.97 -1.53 -39.29
N SER A 780 3.84 -2.41 -38.78
CA SER A 780 3.91 -3.80 -39.27
C SER A 780 2.70 -4.63 -38.83
N LEU A 781 2.13 -4.38 -37.64
CA LEU A 781 0.94 -5.09 -37.15
C LEU A 781 -0.36 -4.69 -37.86
N LEU A 782 -0.43 -3.44 -38.34
CA LEU A 782 -1.61 -2.88 -39.00
C LEU A 782 -1.55 -2.96 -40.54
N SER A 783 -0.40 -3.31 -41.10
CA SER A 783 -0.24 -3.52 -42.55
C SER A 783 -0.75 -4.89 -42.99
N ASP A 784 -1.65 -4.92 -43.98
CA ASP A 784 -2.19 -6.18 -44.54
C ASP A 784 -1.10 -7.09 -45.14
N ASP A 785 -0.07 -6.50 -45.75
CA ASP A 785 1.03 -7.22 -46.40
C ASP A 785 2.11 -7.67 -45.40
N GLN A 786 2.43 -6.85 -44.41
CA GLN A 786 3.53 -7.14 -43.47
C GLN A 786 3.11 -7.94 -42.25
N ARG A 787 1.83 -7.85 -41.83
CA ARG A 787 1.35 -8.45 -40.57
C ARG A 787 1.61 -9.96 -40.49
N LYS A 788 1.31 -10.70 -41.57
CA LYS A 788 1.48 -12.17 -41.57
C LYS A 788 2.94 -12.58 -41.40
N GLY A 789 3.85 -11.92 -42.13
CA GLY A 789 5.29 -12.17 -42.03
C GLY A 789 5.82 -11.80 -40.64
N TYR A 790 5.50 -10.60 -40.17
CA TYR A 790 5.94 -10.09 -38.88
C TYR A 790 5.48 -10.97 -37.70
N VAL A 791 4.20 -11.37 -37.67
CA VAL A 791 3.67 -12.25 -36.62
C VAL A 791 4.29 -13.65 -36.69
N GLY A 792 4.55 -14.17 -37.90
CA GLY A 792 5.22 -15.45 -38.09
C GLY A 792 6.66 -15.44 -37.57
N ASP A 793 7.43 -14.41 -37.93
CA ASP A 793 8.81 -14.24 -37.48
C ASP A 793 8.90 -14.06 -35.96
N LEU A 794 7.98 -13.29 -35.38
CA LEU A 794 7.88 -13.11 -33.93
C LEU A 794 7.57 -14.42 -33.21
N ALA A 795 6.63 -15.22 -33.74
CA ALA A 795 6.28 -16.51 -33.16
C ALA A 795 7.47 -17.49 -33.19
N ALA A 796 8.18 -17.56 -34.32
CA ALA A 796 9.38 -18.39 -34.45
C ALA A 796 10.50 -17.94 -33.50
N ASP A 797 10.71 -16.63 -33.36
CA ASP A 797 11.69 -16.09 -32.44
C ASP A 797 11.37 -16.39 -30.98
N TYR A 798 10.11 -16.20 -30.57
CA TYR A 798 9.68 -16.50 -29.20
C TYR A 798 9.74 -18.00 -28.90
N GLU A 799 9.45 -18.86 -29.88
CA GLU A 799 9.63 -20.30 -29.70
C GLU A 799 11.10 -20.66 -29.49
N ARG A 800 12.01 -20.12 -30.31
CA ARG A 800 13.45 -20.29 -30.13
C ARG A 800 13.92 -19.82 -28.74
N ILE A 801 13.41 -18.68 -28.26
CA ILE A 801 13.72 -18.18 -26.91
C ILE A 801 13.21 -19.12 -25.82
N ARG A 802 12.00 -19.66 -25.97
CA ARG A 802 11.43 -20.64 -25.05
C ARG A 802 12.24 -21.94 -25.03
N GLU A 803 12.63 -22.46 -26.18
CA GLU A 803 13.50 -23.64 -26.29
C GLU A 803 14.87 -23.41 -25.64
N GLN A 804 15.51 -22.27 -25.91
CA GLN A 804 16.78 -21.90 -25.29
C GLN A 804 16.65 -21.75 -23.76
N HIS A 805 15.54 -21.19 -23.28
CA HIS A 805 15.27 -21.06 -21.86
C HIS A 805 14.98 -22.42 -21.20
N ALA A 806 14.19 -23.29 -21.84
CA ALA A 806 13.92 -24.65 -21.38
C ALA A 806 15.17 -25.54 -21.39
N GLY A 807 16.10 -25.30 -22.33
CA GLY A 807 17.39 -25.97 -22.42
C GLY A 807 18.40 -25.53 -21.36
N LYS A 808 18.20 -24.39 -20.70
CA LYS A 808 18.96 -24.00 -19.50
C LYS A 808 18.49 -24.82 -18.32
N LYS A 809 19.03 -26.04 -18.19
CA LYS A 809 19.06 -26.71 -16.89
C LYS A 809 19.89 -25.81 -15.96
N GLY A 810 19.26 -25.30 -14.91
CA GLY A 810 20.00 -24.71 -13.79
C GLY A 810 21.05 -25.72 -13.28
N PRO A 811 21.96 -25.29 -12.39
CA PRO A 811 22.90 -26.22 -11.78
C PRO A 811 22.13 -27.41 -11.22
N GLU A 812 22.64 -28.62 -11.43
CA GLU A 812 21.99 -29.86 -10.99
C GLU A 812 21.89 -29.82 -9.46
N LEU A 813 20.71 -29.45 -8.96
CA LEU A 813 20.46 -29.29 -7.53
C LEU A 813 20.33 -30.69 -6.91
N ILE A 814 21.17 -30.97 -5.91
CA ILE A 814 21.06 -32.21 -5.13
C ILE A 814 19.94 -32.08 -4.07
N PRO A 815 19.23 -33.17 -3.74
CA PRO A 815 18.24 -33.16 -2.66
C PRO A 815 18.84 -32.66 -1.35
N LEU A 816 18.05 -31.97 -0.52
CA LEU A 816 18.51 -31.42 0.76
C LEU A 816 19.15 -32.48 1.67
N ALA A 817 18.66 -33.71 1.64
CA ALA A 817 19.26 -34.83 2.36
C ALA A 817 20.68 -35.14 1.86
N ALA A 818 20.90 -35.13 0.55
CA ALA A 818 22.21 -35.33 -0.06
C ALA A 818 23.16 -34.15 0.21
N ALA A 819 22.65 -32.91 0.15
CA ALA A 819 23.42 -31.72 0.52
C ALA A 819 23.87 -31.76 1.99
N ARG A 820 22.97 -32.16 2.90
CA ARG A 820 23.27 -32.34 4.33
C ARG A 820 24.24 -33.50 4.57
N ALA A 821 24.13 -34.58 3.80
CA ALA A 821 25.08 -35.69 3.86
C ALA A 821 26.48 -35.30 3.34
N ASN A 822 26.54 -34.38 2.38
CA ASN A 822 27.78 -33.76 1.89
C ASN A 822 28.33 -32.65 2.81
N ALA A 823 27.72 -32.40 3.97
CA ALA A 823 28.29 -31.46 4.92
C ALA A 823 29.68 -31.94 5.37
N LEU A 824 30.59 -30.99 5.59
CA LEU A 824 31.92 -31.29 6.10
C LEU A 824 31.82 -31.93 7.49
N ALA A 825 32.02 -33.24 7.57
CA ALA A 825 32.10 -33.99 8.82
C ALA A 825 33.51 -33.82 9.42
N THR A 826 33.68 -32.76 10.21
CA THR A 826 34.92 -32.52 10.97
C THR A 826 34.61 -32.41 12.45
N ASP A 827 35.54 -32.84 13.30
CA ASP A 827 35.45 -32.63 14.73
C ASP A 827 35.90 -31.20 15.05
N TRP A 828 34.94 -30.27 15.12
CA TRP A 828 35.21 -28.86 15.44
C TRP A 828 35.85 -28.64 16.81
N LYS A 829 35.80 -29.63 17.73
CA LYS A 829 36.49 -29.55 19.02
C LYS A 829 37.96 -29.94 18.91
N ALA A 830 38.33 -30.78 17.95
CA ALA A 830 39.70 -31.21 17.68
C ALA A 830 40.35 -30.51 16.47
N TYR A 831 39.56 -29.83 15.64
CA TYR A 831 40.03 -29.10 14.48
C TYR A 831 40.52 -27.70 14.87
N THR A 832 41.83 -27.49 14.78
CA THR A 832 42.40 -26.14 14.80
C THR A 832 42.50 -25.66 13.36
N PRO A 833 41.68 -24.70 12.91
CA PRO A 833 41.80 -24.18 11.56
C PRO A 833 43.21 -23.60 11.36
N PRO A 834 43.87 -23.92 10.22
CA PRO A 834 45.16 -23.33 9.93
C PRO A 834 44.99 -21.82 9.88
N LYS A 835 45.89 -21.10 10.56
CA LYS A 835 45.93 -19.65 10.48
C LYS A 835 46.14 -19.28 9.00
N PRO A 836 45.27 -18.46 8.39
CA PRO A 836 45.48 -17.94 7.05
C PRO A 836 46.87 -17.31 6.93
N GLU A 837 47.52 -17.43 5.76
CA GLU A 837 48.83 -16.81 5.51
C GLU A 837 48.84 -15.31 5.87
N MET A 838 47.70 -14.64 5.72
CA MET A 838 47.49 -13.27 6.13
C MET A 838 46.15 -13.13 6.84
N LEU A 839 46.18 -12.56 8.04
CA LEU A 839 44.99 -12.08 8.73
C LEU A 839 44.76 -10.61 8.36
N GLY A 840 43.50 -10.22 8.13
CA GLY A 840 43.14 -8.86 7.73
C GLY A 840 43.21 -8.62 6.22
N ILE A 841 43.16 -7.35 5.80
CA ILE A 841 43.07 -6.96 4.40
C ILE A 841 44.44 -7.07 3.73
N LYS A 842 44.57 -7.92 2.71
CA LYS A 842 45.74 -7.99 1.84
C LYS A 842 45.68 -6.87 0.80
N ILE A 843 46.43 -5.79 1.05
CA ILE A 843 46.53 -4.67 0.11
C ILE A 843 47.57 -5.04 -0.96
N LEU A 844 47.10 -5.32 -2.17
CA LEU A 844 47.97 -5.51 -3.34
C LEU A 844 48.38 -4.14 -3.90
N LYS A 845 49.52 -3.63 -3.45
CA LYS A 845 50.10 -2.38 -3.97
C LYS A 845 50.89 -2.68 -5.25
N ASN A 846 50.73 -1.84 -6.28
CA ASN A 846 51.42 -1.97 -7.58
C ASN A 846 51.17 -3.32 -8.29
N TYR A 847 49.95 -3.84 -8.21
CA TYR A 847 49.55 -5.06 -8.92
C TYR A 847 49.41 -4.76 -10.43
N ASP A 848 49.78 -5.72 -11.27
CA ASP A 848 49.76 -5.54 -12.72
C ASP A 848 48.33 -5.32 -13.22
N LEU A 849 48.06 -4.13 -13.77
CA LEU A 849 46.76 -3.77 -14.33
C LEU A 849 46.37 -4.69 -15.49
N ALA A 850 47.34 -5.25 -16.22
CA ALA A 850 47.09 -6.19 -17.31
C ALA A 850 46.58 -7.55 -16.82
N GLU A 851 46.89 -7.97 -15.59
CA GLU A 851 46.24 -9.14 -14.98
C GLU A 851 44.83 -8.81 -14.51
N ILE A 852 44.63 -7.65 -13.89
CA ILE A 852 43.31 -7.20 -13.44
C ILE A 852 42.35 -7.14 -14.62
N ALA A 853 42.77 -6.53 -15.74
CA ALA A 853 41.95 -6.39 -16.94
C ALA A 853 41.45 -7.73 -17.51
N ARG A 854 42.19 -8.83 -17.33
CA ARG A 854 41.77 -10.17 -17.77
C ARG A 854 40.70 -10.79 -16.87
N GLN A 855 40.61 -10.34 -15.62
CA GLN A 855 39.62 -10.83 -14.64
C GLN A 855 38.37 -9.96 -14.61
N ILE A 856 38.38 -8.82 -15.30
CA ILE A 856 37.18 -8.01 -15.47
C ILE A 856 36.24 -8.75 -16.43
N ASP A 857 35.05 -9.10 -15.95
CA ASP A 857 33.96 -9.50 -16.81
C ASP A 857 33.43 -8.27 -17.54
N TRP A 858 33.81 -8.14 -18.81
CA TRP A 858 33.41 -7.04 -19.67
C TRP A 858 32.01 -7.22 -20.27
N GLY A 859 31.37 -8.38 -20.06
CA GLY A 859 30.05 -8.71 -20.61
C GLY A 859 28.98 -7.63 -20.35
N PRO A 860 28.84 -7.12 -19.11
CA PRO A 860 27.88 -6.05 -18.81
C PRO A 860 28.19 -4.76 -19.56
N PHE A 861 29.47 -4.39 -19.69
CA PHE A 861 29.87 -3.17 -20.38
C PHE A 861 29.50 -3.22 -21.87
N PHE A 862 29.71 -4.36 -22.54
CA PHE A 862 29.35 -4.55 -23.94
C PHE A 862 27.85 -4.77 -24.20
N GLN A 863 27.06 -5.08 -23.17
CA GLN A 863 25.60 -5.10 -23.31
C GLN A 863 25.00 -3.69 -23.19
N THR A 864 25.70 -2.78 -22.52
CA THR A 864 25.28 -1.38 -22.33
C THR A 864 25.86 -0.43 -23.38
N TRP A 865 27.07 -0.71 -23.89
CA TRP A 865 27.70 0.00 -25.01
C TRP A 865 27.15 -0.48 -26.36
#